data_AF-S3A6J5-F1
#
_entry.id   AF-S3A6J5-F1
#
_cell.length_a   1.000
_cell.length_b   1.000
_cell.length_c   1.000
_cell.angle_alpha   90.00
_cell.angle_beta   90.00
_cell.angle_gamma   90.00
#
_symmetry.space_group_name_H-M   'P 1'
#
loop_
_entity.id
_entity.type
_entity.pdbx_description
1 polymer ?
#
loop_
_entity_poly.entity_id
_entity_poly.type
_entity_poly.pdbx_seq_one_letter_code
_entity_poly.pdbx_strand_id
1 'polypeptide(L)'
;MESRSRQERRLRTDHLDVRRPRSGGINNATAEQTYGITFDSLDPFNEPNTNYWGTTIPQGATWPSSASRQEGAHIGPQRQDQMIQALAARLAAPGTTTKVPISAMDETNPSTFVTDWNGWSQPSKDAVAQLNVHTYGTSDRTMVRDIAKTADKPLWMSEVEGDWDTSKAGFNQTNIDNGLGIVDFDCNADGNSKRRLADGDADPSRMVVTNAKYNTVRNFTHFIRPGDHIVPTNDTQTTAAVTASGTGVNLVHVNTETTARTVRLDLSNFASLAPGATVTPVVTTQSPADDVEKNALVRGSAVAASAPQVKDGALYQLLGVHSGKALTVQGTALTIRSAATTADAATAQTWTATSLTGAGSDRQRVLLRAADGRYLASSGTNLTVISATPEQAAANPAAQWIPATLDGRGFSLLNVAATRVLDVNGAGTADGTSVGLWTSNNGANQAWTLAPTAVQSVPDVTVTTAAGVAPVLPATVPIRYVGGGTRTAAVTWSLDGHDWAPGTTIVAGSGTDLFGTPFTVRAVVDVGAYTAALPVSLTTHTGASAGTVAAVAPTTVPLEVRAGGATASAPVTWSWSGVTDAAFAQPGIVSISGSASVAGGGTLPATLSVIVTVPREDNAADTLTYPLSAAVPVPHVKVYFKRDGGTSWARTMHVDYRLGSGPRVTGDTITVGTPATGDPSVDVPVGAASADQIRVVMNAYPNTHLIVRMRRSRSSSPPTRGAMVRVTAVSGAQKVYTVAVARDVVVSGVTITGTPTVGASLTAVAGTVDPSTAQVTYAWRRDGVPISGAVSAQYTVTTADVGHALSVALTASADGFTAATAVSDAVTGQDAPTTPTPSPSGSASPSPSAPAGPGAPGEDDLTAALQGAISGPATITAGSTVSIQVGTDRAGSSVGAWLFSTPRALGTATVSAAGTIAVTVPTDAPAGAHRLAVTDASGAVIGCYAVTVTAAPTALATTGATAPFGVALAIAMLLVLAGAALVLRRRPARG
;
A
#
# COMPACT_ATOMS: atom_id res chain seq x y z
N MET A 1 12.05 61.52 -18.80
CA MET A 1 11.60 61.77 -17.41
C MET A 1 10.13 62.22 -17.32
N GLU A 2 9.62 63.04 -18.26
CA GLU A 2 8.21 63.48 -18.22
C GLU A 2 7.16 62.37 -18.42
N SER A 3 7.44 61.30 -19.18
CA SER A 3 6.51 60.16 -19.31
C SER A 3 6.45 59.29 -18.05
N ARG A 4 7.60 59.05 -17.40
CA ARG A 4 7.75 58.25 -16.17
C ARG A 4 6.94 58.84 -15.01
N SER A 5 7.08 60.14 -14.78
CA SER A 5 6.30 60.86 -13.77
C SER A 5 4.80 60.99 -14.12
N ARG A 6 4.38 60.76 -15.38
CA ARG A 6 2.96 60.71 -15.77
C ARG A 6 2.32 59.34 -15.47
N GLN A 7 3.04 58.21 -15.57
CA GLN A 7 2.54 56.91 -15.10
C GLN A 7 2.46 56.89 -13.56
N GLU A 8 3.54 57.36 -12.93
CA GLU A 8 3.64 57.84 -11.55
C GLU A 8 2.30 58.43 -11.06
N ARG A 9 1.98 59.63 -11.56
CA ARG A 9 0.82 60.44 -11.12
C ARG A 9 -0.57 59.92 -11.51
N ARG A 10 -0.71 58.82 -12.26
CA ARG A 10 -2.01 58.34 -12.76
C ARG A 10 -2.65 57.23 -11.93
N LEU A 11 -1.87 56.50 -11.13
CA LEU A 11 -2.41 55.60 -10.11
C LEU A 11 -2.88 56.44 -8.92
N ARG A 12 -4.20 56.63 -8.82
CA ARG A 12 -4.80 57.39 -7.73
C ARG A 12 -5.31 56.44 -6.64
N THR A 13 -4.92 56.68 -5.39
CA THR A 13 -5.29 55.87 -4.23
C THR A 13 -6.78 55.96 -3.88
N ASP A 14 -7.46 57.03 -4.32
CA ASP A 14 -8.90 57.27 -4.17
C ASP A 14 -9.79 56.45 -5.14
N HIS A 15 -9.20 55.74 -6.10
CA HIS A 15 -9.91 54.89 -7.09
C HIS A 15 -9.67 53.38 -6.91
N LEU A 16 -9.12 52.94 -5.77
CA LEU A 16 -9.03 51.51 -5.40
C LEU A 16 -10.42 50.93 -5.10
N ASP A 17 -11.08 50.37 -6.12
CA ASP A 17 -12.38 49.73 -5.96
C ASP A 17 -12.28 48.20 -5.90
N VAL A 18 -12.16 47.67 -4.68
CA VAL A 18 -12.25 46.23 -4.38
C VAL A 18 -13.72 45.78 -4.22
N ARG A 19 -14.71 46.70 -4.33
CA ARG A 19 -16.16 46.41 -4.18
C ARG A 19 -16.89 46.30 -5.51
N ARG A 20 -16.49 47.04 -6.55
CA ARG A 20 -17.06 46.91 -7.90
C ARG A 20 -15.97 46.80 -8.96
N PRO A 21 -15.98 45.75 -9.78
CA PRO A 21 -15.12 45.72 -10.96
C PRO A 21 -15.54 46.84 -11.93
N ARG A 22 -14.57 47.38 -12.67
CA ARG A 22 -14.88 48.03 -13.96
C ARG A 22 -15.65 47.00 -14.79
N SER A 23 -16.74 47.42 -15.45
CA SER A 23 -17.67 46.58 -16.21
C SER A 23 -16.98 45.37 -16.88
N GLY A 24 -17.19 44.17 -16.34
CA GLY A 24 -16.65 42.90 -16.86
C GLY A 24 -15.49 42.26 -16.08
N GLY A 25 -14.89 42.92 -15.10
CA GLY A 25 -13.82 42.33 -14.25
C GLY A 25 -14.35 41.45 -13.12
N ILE A 26 -13.52 40.53 -12.61
CA ILE A 26 -13.77 39.75 -11.38
C ILE A 26 -12.77 40.27 -10.33
N ASN A 27 -13.22 40.58 -9.12
CA ASN A 27 -12.34 40.88 -7.97
C ASN A 27 -12.33 39.70 -6.97
N ASN A 28 -11.36 39.64 -6.05
CA ASN A 28 -11.21 38.52 -5.11
C ASN A 28 -12.51 38.20 -4.35
N ALA A 29 -13.21 39.22 -3.84
CA ALA A 29 -14.49 39.03 -3.15
C ALA A 29 -15.57 38.40 -4.04
N THR A 30 -15.64 38.79 -5.32
CA THR A 30 -16.56 38.18 -6.28
C THR A 30 -16.13 36.76 -6.62
N ALA A 31 -14.82 36.51 -6.76
CA ALA A 31 -14.31 35.17 -7.04
C ALA A 31 -14.54 34.18 -5.88
N GLU A 32 -14.30 34.63 -4.65
CA GLU A 32 -14.60 33.88 -3.42
C GLU A 32 -16.09 33.52 -3.33
N GLN A 33 -16.97 34.51 -3.52
CA GLN A 33 -18.42 34.31 -3.39
C GLN A 33 -19.02 33.51 -4.55
N THR A 34 -18.55 33.75 -5.78
CA THR A 34 -19.17 33.17 -6.99
C THR A 34 -18.60 31.79 -7.30
N TYR A 35 -17.30 31.59 -7.08
CA TYR A 35 -16.60 30.37 -7.49
C TYR A 35 -16.06 29.55 -6.32
N GLY A 36 -16.24 30.00 -5.08
CA GLY A 36 -15.73 29.28 -3.90
C GLY A 36 -14.21 29.22 -3.81
N ILE A 37 -13.51 30.12 -4.49
CA ILE A 37 -12.04 30.19 -4.51
C ILE A 37 -11.56 30.96 -3.28
N THR A 38 -10.67 30.38 -2.49
CA THR A 38 -9.99 31.09 -1.40
C THR A 38 -8.65 31.63 -1.89
N PHE A 39 -8.33 32.88 -1.56
CA PHE A 39 -7.02 33.47 -1.85
C PHE A 39 -6.16 33.47 -0.58
N ASP A 40 -4.96 32.86 -0.66
CA ASP A 40 -4.00 32.83 0.45
C ASP A 40 -3.24 34.15 0.62
N SER A 41 -3.00 34.88 -0.48
CA SER A 41 -2.43 36.22 -0.47
C SER A 41 -2.86 37.04 -1.68
N LEU A 42 -2.65 38.37 -1.59
CA LEU A 42 -2.89 39.33 -2.66
C LEU A 42 -1.67 40.24 -2.79
N ASP A 43 -1.00 40.19 -3.94
CA ASP A 43 0.06 41.14 -4.29
C ASP A 43 -0.51 42.32 -5.08
N PRO A 44 -0.24 43.58 -4.68
CA PRO A 44 -0.75 44.73 -5.42
C PRO A 44 -0.09 44.91 -6.79
N PHE A 45 1.16 44.47 -7.01
CA PHE A 45 1.92 44.80 -8.22
C PHE A 45 2.93 43.73 -8.62
N ASN A 46 2.91 43.34 -9.89
CA ASN A 46 3.99 42.56 -10.48
C ASN A 46 5.19 43.44 -10.83
N GLU A 47 6.38 43.08 -10.37
CA GLU A 47 7.68 43.73 -10.68
C GLU A 47 7.67 45.27 -10.62
N PRO A 48 7.29 45.87 -9.48
CA PRO A 48 6.89 47.27 -9.47
C PRO A 48 8.04 48.25 -9.73
N ASN A 49 9.23 48.08 -9.16
CA ASN A 49 10.31 49.07 -9.26
C ASN A 49 11.30 48.80 -10.40
N THR A 50 10.94 47.94 -11.35
CA THR A 50 11.75 47.76 -12.55
C THR A 50 11.55 48.87 -13.59
N ASN A 51 12.60 49.18 -14.35
CA ASN A 51 12.65 50.34 -15.23
C ASN A 51 12.25 50.06 -16.70
N TYR A 52 11.96 48.80 -17.04
CA TYR A 52 11.65 48.40 -18.42
C TYR A 52 10.15 48.35 -18.73
N TRP A 53 9.26 48.39 -17.73
CA TRP A 53 7.83 48.48 -17.99
C TRP A 53 7.44 49.83 -18.61
N GLY A 54 6.82 49.79 -19.78
CA GLY A 54 6.31 50.96 -20.47
C GLY A 54 5.22 50.60 -21.48
N THR A 55 4.27 51.50 -21.71
CA THR A 55 3.30 51.38 -22.80
C THR A 55 3.32 52.65 -23.65
N THR A 56 3.31 52.50 -24.96
CA THR A 56 3.19 53.62 -25.91
C THR A 56 1.85 53.50 -26.61
N ILE A 57 0.89 54.34 -26.25
CA ILE A 57 -0.39 54.44 -26.95
C ILE A 57 -0.23 55.48 -28.07
N PRO A 58 -0.27 55.09 -29.35
CA PRO A 58 -0.19 56.04 -30.45
C PRO A 58 -1.35 57.03 -30.38
N GLN A 59 -1.06 58.31 -30.66
CA GLN A 59 -2.08 59.36 -30.65
C GLN A 59 -3.16 59.04 -31.70
N GLY A 60 -4.42 58.97 -31.27
CA GLY A 60 -5.56 58.65 -32.14
C GLY A 60 -5.90 57.16 -32.26
N ALA A 61 -5.15 56.26 -31.62
CA ALA A 61 -5.50 54.84 -31.59
C ALA A 61 -6.69 54.55 -30.66
N THR A 62 -7.63 53.71 -31.10
CA THR A 62 -8.68 53.13 -30.25
C THR A 62 -8.11 52.01 -29.37
N TRP A 63 -8.45 52.04 -28.09
CA TRP A 63 -8.02 51.06 -27.11
C TRP A 63 -9.02 49.90 -27.02
N PRO A 64 -8.58 48.63 -26.85
CA PRO A 64 -7.18 48.17 -26.74
C PRO A 64 -6.47 47.92 -28.10
N SER A 65 -5.15 48.17 -28.18
CA SER A 65 -4.31 47.81 -29.33
C SER A 65 -3.28 46.73 -28.97
N SER A 66 -2.77 45.98 -29.96
CA SER A 66 -1.72 44.95 -29.74
C SER A 66 -0.42 45.52 -29.14
N ALA A 67 -0.13 46.80 -29.36
CA ALA A 67 0.99 47.53 -28.74
C ALA A 67 0.72 47.98 -27.29
N SER A 68 -0.47 47.68 -26.75
CA SER A 68 -0.91 48.08 -25.41
C SER A 68 -0.78 46.98 -24.35
N ARG A 69 -0.16 45.83 -24.66
CA ARG A 69 0.06 44.77 -23.66
C ARG A 69 1.14 45.22 -22.67
N GLN A 70 0.73 45.53 -21.45
CA GLN A 70 1.59 45.91 -20.35
C GLN A 70 1.26 44.98 -19.17
N GLU A 71 2.24 44.20 -18.70
CA GLU A 71 2.10 43.21 -17.63
C GLU A 71 2.38 43.81 -16.24
N GLY A 72 3.48 44.58 -16.11
CA GLY A 72 3.80 45.34 -14.89
C GLY A 72 3.69 46.86 -15.05
N ALA A 73 3.90 47.62 -13.98
CA ALA A 73 3.95 49.09 -14.00
C ALA A 73 5.12 49.60 -13.16
N HIS A 74 5.83 50.63 -13.64
CA HIS A 74 6.91 51.24 -12.84
C HIS A 74 6.33 52.05 -11.68
N ILE A 75 6.57 51.58 -10.46
CA ILE A 75 6.10 52.10 -9.18
C ILE A 75 7.26 52.02 -8.18
N GLY A 76 7.92 53.16 -7.94
CA GLY A 76 8.99 53.23 -6.95
C GLY A 76 8.50 53.07 -5.50
N PRO A 77 9.42 52.83 -4.55
CA PRO A 77 9.08 52.44 -3.17
C PRO A 77 8.16 53.40 -2.42
N GLN A 78 8.29 54.72 -2.61
CA GLN A 78 7.43 55.69 -1.93
C GLN A 78 5.95 55.55 -2.36
N ARG A 79 5.71 55.16 -3.61
CA ARG A 79 4.36 54.97 -4.13
C ARG A 79 3.80 53.59 -3.78
N GLN A 80 4.65 52.57 -3.74
CA GLN A 80 4.27 51.26 -3.19
C GLN A 80 3.81 51.40 -1.73
N ASP A 81 4.57 52.11 -0.90
CA ASP A 81 4.23 52.41 0.50
C ASP A 81 2.82 53.04 0.65
N GLN A 82 2.51 54.05 -0.16
CA GLN A 82 1.19 54.69 -0.17
C GLN A 82 0.08 53.73 -0.62
N MET A 83 0.35 52.86 -1.60
CA MET A 83 -0.63 51.91 -2.10
C MET A 83 -0.92 50.80 -1.08
N ILE A 84 0.11 50.27 -0.42
CA ILE A 84 -0.02 49.21 0.58
C ILE A 84 -0.92 49.70 1.72
N GLN A 85 -0.70 50.92 2.22
CA GLN A 85 -1.55 51.52 3.25
C GLN A 85 -3.00 51.71 2.77
N ALA A 86 -3.19 52.14 1.53
CA ALA A 86 -4.53 52.30 0.95
C ALA A 86 -5.25 50.95 0.78
N LEU A 87 -4.54 49.91 0.33
CA LEU A 87 -5.07 48.55 0.22
C LEU A 87 -5.43 47.97 1.59
N ALA A 88 -4.55 48.12 2.59
CA ALA A 88 -4.79 47.68 3.95
C ALA A 88 -6.03 48.34 4.56
N ALA A 89 -6.15 49.67 4.44
CA ALA A 89 -7.34 50.40 4.90
C ALA A 89 -8.61 49.92 4.19
N ARG A 90 -8.50 49.53 2.91
CA ARG A 90 -9.62 49.06 2.10
C ARG A 90 -10.07 47.64 2.47
N LEU A 91 -9.14 46.75 2.80
CA LEU A 91 -9.40 45.40 3.30
C LEU A 91 -9.98 45.42 4.72
N ALA A 92 -9.55 46.38 5.55
CA ALA A 92 -10.06 46.58 6.90
C ALA A 92 -11.48 47.19 6.97
N ALA A 93 -12.00 47.74 5.88
CA ALA A 93 -13.31 48.41 5.88
C ALA A 93 -14.46 47.44 6.26
N PRO A 94 -15.44 47.85 7.10
CA PRO A 94 -16.51 46.99 7.62
C PRO A 94 -17.40 46.28 6.58
N GLY A 95 -17.38 46.75 5.32
CA GLY A 95 -18.14 46.17 4.20
C GLY A 95 -17.32 45.32 3.23
N THR A 96 -16.04 45.04 3.52
CA THR A 96 -15.19 44.20 2.69
C THR A 96 -15.27 42.74 3.17
N THR A 97 -15.75 41.86 2.30
CA THR A 97 -15.96 40.43 2.61
C THR A 97 -14.69 39.59 2.49
N THR A 98 -13.81 39.91 1.54
CA THR A 98 -12.51 39.24 1.42
C THR A 98 -11.61 39.66 2.59
N LYS A 99 -10.89 38.69 3.15
CA LYS A 99 -9.91 38.88 4.23
C LYS A 99 -8.51 38.44 3.81
N VAL A 100 -8.26 38.43 2.50
CA VAL A 100 -6.98 38.02 1.92
C VAL A 100 -5.82 38.84 2.52
N PRO A 101 -4.77 38.20 3.04
CA PRO A 101 -3.56 38.88 3.49
C PRO A 101 -2.84 39.56 2.32
N ILE A 102 -2.19 40.69 2.59
CA ILE A 102 -1.36 41.37 1.58
C ILE A 102 -0.03 40.62 1.49
N SER A 103 0.30 40.11 0.30
CA SER A 103 1.69 39.81 -0.04
C SER A 103 2.30 41.02 -0.73
N ALA A 104 3.59 41.22 -0.53
CA ALA A 104 4.35 42.20 -1.29
C ALA A 104 5.81 41.75 -1.29
N MET A 105 6.58 41.97 -2.33
CA MET A 105 6.40 43.05 -3.29
C MET A 105 6.59 42.65 -4.73
N ASP A 106 6.71 41.34 -4.97
CA ASP A 106 6.91 40.75 -6.30
C ASP A 106 8.03 41.44 -7.09
N GLU A 107 9.13 41.79 -6.42
CA GLU A 107 10.21 42.49 -7.10
C GLU A 107 11.02 41.57 -8.00
N THR A 108 11.43 42.10 -9.16
CA THR A 108 12.21 41.39 -10.18
C THR A 108 13.46 40.69 -9.61
N ASN A 109 14.09 41.24 -8.58
CA ASN A 109 15.27 40.61 -7.99
C ASN A 109 15.46 41.01 -6.52
N PRO A 110 16.28 40.25 -5.77
CA PRO A 110 16.46 40.48 -4.34
C PRO A 110 17.10 41.83 -4.00
N SER A 111 17.93 42.41 -4.88
CA SER A 111 18.53 43.73 -4.64
C SER A 111 17.50 44.86 -4.73
N THR A 112 16.58 44.81 -5.71
CA THR A 112 15.45 45.75 -5.78
C THR A 112 14.50 45.56 -4.59
N PHE A 113 14.23 44.31 -4.20
CA PHE A 113 13.47 44.01 -2.99
C PHE A 113 14.05 44.72 -1.76
N VAL A 114 15.36 44.61 -1.54
CA VAL A 114 16.04 45.24 -0.39
C VAL A 114 15.93 46.76 -0.47
N THR A 115 16.07 47.34 -1.67
CA THR A 115 15.94 48.78 -1.89
C THR A 115 14.58 49.29 -1.44
N ASP A 116 13.53 48.56 -1.77
CA ASP A 116 12.18 49.04 -1.54
C ASP A 116 11.70 48.74 -0.13
N TRP A 117 12.05 47.58 0.44
CA TRP A 117 11.85 47.32 1.85
C TRP A 117 12.46 48.43 2.71
N ASN A 118 13.66 48.91 2.35
CA ASN A 118 14.28 50.03 3.05
C ASN A 118 13.59 51.38 2.79
N GLY A 119 12.91 51.53 1.66
CA GLY A 119 12.14 52.72 1.29
C GLY A 119 10.74 52.81 1.90
N TRP A 120 10.18 51.70 2.40
CA TRP A 120 8.85 51.68 3.02
C TRP A 120 8.84 52.13 4.48
N SER A 121 7.70 52.73 4.86
CA SER A 121 7.39 53.07 6.24
C SER A 121 7.03 51.83 7.07
N GLN A 122 7.15 51.93 8.40
CA GLN A 122 6.79 50.83 9.31
C GLN A 122 5.32 50.38 9.17
N PRO A 123 4.32 51.27 9.05
CA PRO A 123 2.93 50.86 8.81
C PRO A 123 2.74 49.95 7.58
N SER A 124 3.46 50.20 6.48
CA SER A 124 3.38 49.33 5.30
C SER A 124 4.06 47.98 5.53
N LYS A 125 5.21 47.97 6.21
CA LYS A 125 5.90 46.74 6.61
C LYS A 125 5.03 45.88 7.51
N ASP A 126 4.29 46.50 8.42
CA ASP A 126 3.37 45.81 9.34
C ASP A 126 2.15 45.25 8.59
N ALA A 127 1.62 45.99 7.61
CA ALA A 127 0.45 45.61 6.82
C ALA A 127 0.67 44.42 5.87
N VAL A 128 1.90 44.19 5.43
CA VAL A 128 2.27 43.07 4.54
C VAL A 128 2.43 41.80 5.36
N ALA A 129 1.65 40.76 5.09
CA ALA A 129 1.67 39.50 5.83
C ALA A 129 2.70 38.50 5.27
N GLN A 130 3.02 38.57 3.98
CA GLN A 130 3.97 37.69 3.30
C GLN A 130 4.90 38.49 2.40
N LEU A 131 6.18 38.13 2.40
CA LEU A 131 7.20 38.74 1.56
C LEU A 131 7.38 37.93 0.27
N ASN A 132 7.25 38.59 -0.87
CA ASN A 132 7.41 37.99 -2.19
C ASN A 132 8.60 38.63 -2.92
N VAL A 133 9.36 37.82 -3.65
CA VAL A 133 10.49 38.26 -4.47
C VAL A 133 10.71 37.33 -5.65
N HIS A 134 11.13 37.87 -6.78
CA HIS A 134 11.59 37.11 -7.93
C HIS A 134 13.10 36.93 -7.86
N THR A 135 13.62 35.95 -8.59
CA THR A 135 15.06 35.64 -8.53
C THR A 135 15.76 35.62 -9.89
N TYR A 136 15.30 36.47 -10.82
CA TYR A 136 15.99 36.78 -12.08
C TYR A 136 17.44 37.25 -11.85
N GLY A 137 17.71 37.83 -10.68
CA GLY A 137 19.04 38.02 -10.12
C GLY A 137 19.23 37.27 -8.81
N THR A 138 20.47 36.91 -8.48
CA THR A 138 20.80 36.10 -7.28
C THR A 138 21.57 36.85 -6.19
N SER A 139 22.00 38.09 -6.48
CA SER A 139 22.60 39.00 -5.50
C SER A 139 21.65 39.24 -4.32
N ASP A 140 22.19 39.49 -3.13
CA ASP A 140 21.45 39.88 -1.91
C ASP A 140 20.38 38.91 -1.37
N ARG A 141 20.29 37.67 -1.87
CA ARG A 141 19.36 36.64 -1.36
C ARG A 141 19.47 36.42 0.16
N THR A 142 20.67 36.53 0.72
CA THR A 142 20.88 36.43 2.17
C THR A 142 20.27 37.61 2.93
N MET A 143 20.32 38.81 2.36
CA MET A 143 19.69 40.00 2.97
C MET A 143 18.17 39.88 2.95
N VAL A 144 17.57 39.38 1.87
CA VAL A 144 16.13 39.14 1.80
C VAL A 144 15.68 38.09 2.84
N ARG A 145 16.43 36.99 2.97
CA ARG A 145 16.21 36.00 4.04
C ARG A 145 16.27 36.65 5.42
N ASP A 146 17.28 37.48 5.67
CA ASP A 146 17.49 38.09 6.98
C ASP A 146 16.42 39.15 7.30
N ILE A 147 15.96 39.89 6.30
CA ILE A 147 14.80 40.77 6.40
C ILE A 147 13.56 39.97 6.80
N ALA A 148 13.26 38.88 6.10
CA ALA A 148 12.09 38.06 6.39
C ALA A 148 12.13 37.45 7.81
N LYS A 149 13.30 36.94 8.22
CA LYS A 149 13.52 36.44 9.58
C LYS A 149 13.35 37.52 10.64
N THR A 150 13.89 38.71 10.39
CA THR A 150 13.82 39.83 11.34
C THR A 150 12.41 40.39 11.44
N ALA A 151 11.69 40.41 10.32
CA ALA A 151 10.31 40.86 10.26
C ALA A 151 9.30 39.80 10.74
N ASP A 152 9.75 38.57 10.99
CA ASP A 152 8.93 37.40 11.33
C ASP A 152 7.80 37.16 10.31
N LYS A 153 8.15 37.18 9.02
CA LYS A 153 7.19 37.03 7.91
C LYS A 153 7.61 35.87 7.00
N PRO A 154 6.64 35.08 6.48
CA PRO A 154 6.90 34.12 5.41
C PRO A 154 7.56 34.79 4.21
N LEU A 155 8.53 34.11 3.61
CA LEU A 155 9.22 34.56 2.40
C LEU A 155 8.98 33.57 1.27
N TRP A 156 8.46 34.08 0.16
CA TRP A 156 8.17 33.31 -1.03
C TRP A 156 9.03 33.81 -2.18
N MET A 157 9.56 32.87 -2.94
CA MET A 157 10.06 33.14 -4.27
C MET A 157 8.88 32.98 -5.23
N SER A 158 8.25 34.10 -5.59
CA SER A 158 6.92 34.13 -6.23
C SER A 158 6.98 33.97 -7.74
N GLU A 159 8.08 34.38 -8.40
CA GLU A 159 8.23 34.29 -9.85
C GLU A 159 9.68 34.14 -10.32
N VAL A 160 9.81 33.54 -11.50
CA VAL A 160 11.03 33.34 -12.30
C VAL A 160 10.58 32.81 -13.69
N GLU A 161 11.13 33.35 -14.79
CA GLU A 161 10.74 33.16 -16.22
C GLU A 161 11.73 32.26 -17.00
N GLY A 162 11.25 31.73 -18.14
CA GLY A 162 12.02 31.39 -19.36
C GLY A 162 11.37 30.29 -20.22
N ASP A 163 11.13 30.54 -21.51
CA ASP A 163 10.44 29.67 -22.49
C ASP A 163 10.97 28.21 -22.59
N TRP A 164 10.21 27.31 -23.24
CA TRP A 164 10.51 25.88 -23.41
C TRP A 164 11.96 25.60 -23.85
N ASP A 165 12.85 25.44 -22.89
CA ASP A 165 14.27 25.25 -23.18
C ASP A 165 14.49 23.91 -23.90
N THR A 166 14.94 24.01 -25.15
CA THR A 166 15.44 22.90 -25.97
C THR A 166 16.86 22.49 -25.57
N SER A 167 17.53 23.29 -24.73
CA SER A 167 18.78 22.95 -24.09
C SER A 167 18.51 21.96 -22.96
N LYS A 168 19.07 20.77 -23.11
CA LYS A 168 18.89 19.60 -22.25
C LYS A 168 19.60 19.75 -20.89
N ALA A 169 19.60 20.93 -20.30
CA ALA A 169 20.19 21.14 -18.99
C ALA A 169 19.21 20.63 -17.93
N GLY A 170 19.63 19.64 -17.14
CA GLY A 170 18.84 19.11 -16.03
C GLY A 170 18.49 20.17 -14.97
N PHE A 171 17.97 19.70 -13.83
CA PHE A 171 17.53 20.54 -12.71
C PHE A 171 18.51 21.66 -12.33
N ASN A 172 18.06 22.90 -12.46
CA ASN A 172 18.78 24.11 -12.04
C ASN A 172 18.03 24.73 -10.86
N GLN A 173 18.66 24.79 -9.69
CA GLN A 173 18.05 25.31 -8.44
C GLN A 173 17.88 26.83 -8.43
N THR A 174 18.49 27.51 -9.41
CA THR A 174 18.46 28.97 -9.53
C THR A 174 17.71 29.45 -10.77
N ASN A 175 17.20 28.53 -11.59
CA ASN A 175 16.40 28.82 -12.77
C ASN A 175 15.07 28.06 -12.73
N ILE A 176 13.97 28.65 -13.19
CA ILE A 176 12.64 28.02 -13.26
C ILE A 176 12.03 28.38 -14.63
N ASP A 177 12.63 27.92 -15.73
CA ASP A 177 12.00 27.94 -17.08
C ASP A 177 10.61 27.27 -17.07
N ASN A 178 9.52 27.83 -17.61
CA ASN A 178 8.14 27.30 -17.45
C ASN A 178 8.05 25.76 -17.50
N GLY A 179 7.65 25.13 -16.37
CA GLY A 179 7.86 23.69 -16.13
C GLY A 179 6.65 22.95 -15.58
N LEU A 180 5.48 23.58 -15.58
CA LEU A 180 4.23 22.86 -15.36
C LEU A 180 3.76 22.44 -16.74
N GLY A 181 3.63 21.13 -16.96
CA GLY A 181 3.30 20.59 -18.26
C GLY A 181 2.10 21.32 -18.87
N ILE A 182 2.21 21.70 -20.14
CA ILE A 182 1.11 22.38 -20.81
C ILE A 182 0.10 21.33 -21.23
N VAL A 183 -1.12 21.50 -20.73
CA VAL A 183 -2.27 20.76 -21.20
C VAL A 183 -2.93 21.59 -22.29
N ASP A 184 -2.88 21.08 -23.52
CA ASP A 184 -3.59 21.64 -24.65
C ASP A 184 -5.11 21.51 -24.44
N PHE A 185 -5.77 22.58 -24.02
CA PHE A 185 -7.23 22.63 -23.87
C PHE A 185 -7.93 23.28 -25.08
N ASP A 186 -7.20 23.97 -25.95
CA ASP A 186 -7.73 24.81 -27.03
C ASP A 186 -7.78 24.08 -28.39
N CYS A 187 -8.68 23.09 -28.54
CA CYS A 187 -8.76 22.34 -29.80
C CYS A 187 -9.47 23.10 -30.93
N ASN A 188 -9.01 22.87 -32.17
CA ASN A 188 -9.80 23.06 -33.39
C ASN A 188 -10.71 21.84 -33.64
N ALA A 189 -11.50 21.88 -34.71
CA ALA A 189 -12.45 20.81 -35.03
C ALA A 189 -11.78 19.46 -35.33
N ASP A 190 -10.49 19.46 -35.69
CA ASP A 190 -9.72 18.28 -36.06
C ASP A 190 -9.02 17.62 -34.86
N GLY A 191 -9.26 18.11 -33.64
CA GLY A 191 -8.59 17.64 -32.43
C GLY A 191 -7.16 18.16 -32.26
N ASN A 192 -6.75 19.12 -33.09
CA ASN A 192 -5.44 19.77 -33.01
C ASN A 192 -5.48 20.99 -32.08
N SER A 193 -4.41 21.22 -31.33
CA SER A 193 -4.24 22.42 -30.51
C SER A 193 -4.13 23.66 -31.39
N LYS A 194 -4.99 24.65 -31.15
CA LYS A 194 -5.00 25.94 -31.85
C LYS A 194 -3.72 26.71 -31.58
N ARG A 195 -3.19 26.66 -30.36
CA ARG A 195 -1.87 27.19 -30.02
C ARG A 195 -0.79 26.54 -30.88
N ARG A 196 -0.69 25.21 -30.90
CA ARG A 196 0.33 24.48 -31.69
C ARG A 196 0.28 24.79 -33.18
N LEU A 197 -0.94 24.92 -33.72
CA LEU A 197 -1.15 25.32 -35.11
C LEU A 197 -0.69 26.77 -35.37
N ALA A 198 -0.89 27.68 -34.42
CA ALA A 198 -0.41 29.06 -34.51
C ALA A 198 1.12 29.15 -34.36
N ASP A 199 1.70 28.27 -33.54
CA ASP A 199 3.14 28.18 -33.29
C ASP A 199 3.90 27.42 -34.41
N GLY A 200 3.17 26.66 -35.25
CA GLY A 200 3.73 25.93 -36.39
C GLY A 200 4.36 24.58 -36.02
N ASP A 201 3.89 23.95 -34.94
CA ASP A 201 4.44 22.69 -34.46
C ASP A 201 4.25 21.53 -35.44
N ALA A 202 5.26 20.66 -35.52
CA ALA A 202 5.26 19.49 -36.41
C ALA A 202 4.17 18.46 -36.04
N ASP A 203 3.82 18.36 -34.76
CA ASP A 203 2.68 17.59 -34.27
C ASP A 203 1.68 18.53 -33.62
N PRO A 204 0.60 18.90 -34.33
CA PRO A 204 -0.42 19.80 -33.81
C PRO A 204 -1.43 19.08 -32.92
N SER A 205 -1.29 17.77 -32.67
CA SER A 205 -2.25 17.00 -31.88
C SER A 205 -2.34 17.47 -30.43
N ARG A 206 -3.51 17.29 -29.84
CA ARG A 206 -3.75 17.56 -28.43
C ARG A 206 -2.99 16.57 -27.57
N MET A 207 -2.13 17.07 -26.69
CA MET A 207 -1.39 16.23 -25.76
C MET A 207 -1.14 16.96 -24.44
N VAL A 208 -0.92 16.18 -23.38
CA VAL A 208 -0.27 16.68 -22.17
C VAL A 208 1.21 16.57 -22.42
N VAL A 209 1.92 17.69 -22.46
CA VAL A 209 3.38 17.66 -22.55
C VAL A 209 3.95 17.90 -21.18
N THR A 210 4.64 16.90 -20.66
CA THR A 210 5.50 17.06 -19.50
C THR A 210 6.95 17.16 -19.95
N ASN A 211 7.80 17.77 -19.13
CA ASN A 211 9.22 17.95 -19.43
C ASN A 211 10.07 17.49 -18.24
N ALA A 212 11.40 17.52 -18.40
CA ALA A 212 12.32 17.12 -17.35
C ALA A 212 12.14 17.93 -16.05
N LYS A 213 11.70 19.19 -16.15
CA LYS A 213 11.41 20.04 -15.00
C LYS A 213 10.17 19.55 -14.24
N TYR A 214 9.08 19.22 -14.91
CA TYR A 214 7.91 18.58 -14.30
C TYR A 214 8.30 17.33 -13.50
N ASN A 215 9.12 16.47 -14.10
CA ASN A 215 9.59 15.23 -13.47
C ASN A 215 10.56 15.45 -12.32
N THR A 216 11.23 16.60 -12.26
CA THR A 216 12.07 16.92 -11.12
C THR A 216 11.25 17.52 -9.98
N VAL A 217 10.38 18.48 -10.27
CA VAL A 217 9.53 19.18 -9.26
C VAL A 217 8.66 18.20 -8.49
N ARG A 218 8.15 17.14 -9.14
CA ARG A 218 7.36 16.11 -8.45
C ARG A 218 8.09 15.36 -7.35
N ASN A 219 9.44 15.31 -7.34
CA ASN A 219 10.19 14.75 -6.20
C ASN A 219 10.03 15.63 -4.95
N PHE A 220 9.87 16.94 -5.12
CA PHE A 220 9.58 17.84 -3.99
C PHE A 220 8.10 17.76 -3.62
N THR A 221 7.19 17.99 -4.57
CA THR A 221 5.76 18.14 -4.26
C THR A 221 5.07 16.85 -3.81
N HIS A 222 5.61 15.66 -4.14
CA HIS A 222 5.07 14.40 -3.64
C HIS A 222 5.45 14.12 -2.18
N PHE A 223 6.64 14.55 -1.76
CA PHE A 223 7.25 14.14 -0.50
C PHE A 223 7.39 15.28 0.51
N ILE A 224 7.46 16.53 0.09
CA ILE A 224 7.48 17.70 0.96
C ILE A 224 6.14 18.42 0.80
N ARG A 225 5.38 18.52 1.89
CA ARG A 225 4.02 19.08 1.90
C ARG A 225 3.97 20.40 2.68
N PRO A 226 2.98 21.28 2.39
CA PRO A 226 2.69 22.41 3.27
C PRO A 226 2.51 21.93 4.73
N GLY A 227 3.22 22.59 5.65
CA GLY A 227 3.27 22.21 7.07
C GLY A 227 4.50 21.38 7.46
N ASP A 228 5.24 20.80 6.52
CA ASP A 228 6.52 20.16 6.83
C ASP A 228 7.58 21.21 7.21
N HIS A 229 8.49 20.84 8.11
CA HIS A 229 9.53 21.71 8.62
C HIS A 229 10.86 21.42 7.95
N ILE A 230 11.33 22.34 7.10
CA ILE A 230 12.67 22.24 6.49
C ILE A 230 13.73 22.26 7.59
N VAL A 231 14.65 21.29 7.55
CA VAL A 231 15.74 21.13 8.51
C VAL A 231 17.10 21.31 7.82
N PRO A 232 18.12 21.81 8.53
CA PRO A 232 19.44 22.03 7.95
C PRO A 232 20.10 20.71 7.51
N THR A 233 20.83 20.79 6.40
CA THR A 233 21.65 19.71 5.85
C THR A 233 23.10 20.22 5.70
N ASN A 234 24.07 19.29 5.64
CA ASN A 234 25.47 19.62 5.35
C ASN A 234 25.81 19.49 3.85
N ASP A 235 24.81 19.29 3.01
CA ASP A 235 24.92 19.12 1.56
C ASP A 235 24.00 20.12 0.85
N THR A 236 24.61 21.02 0.08
CA THR A 236 23.89 22.07 -0.65
C THR A 236 23.01 21.53 -1.78
N GLN A 237 23.11 20.24 -2.13
CA GLN A 237 22.24 19.59 -3.11
C GLN A 237 21.09 18.80 -2.48
N THR A 238 20.94 18.85 -1.16
CA THR A 238 19.90 18.11 -0.43
C THR A 238 18.97 19.05 0.30
N THR A 239 17.67 18.94 0.01
CA THR A 239 16.60 19.52 0.84
C THR A 239 16.03 18.43 1.73
N ALA A 240 15.95 18.68 3.04
CA ALA A 240 15.35 17.77 4.00
C ALA A 240 14.23 18.46 4.77
N ALA A 241 13.13 17.76 5.00
CA ALA A 241 12.00 18.27 5.77
C ALA A 241 11.50 17.19 6.74
N VAL A 242 11.32 17.56 8.00
CA VAL A 242 10.60 16.75 8.98
C VAL A 242 9.12 16.93 8.70
N THR A 243 8.38 15.81 8.62
CA THR A 243 6.95 15.84 8.35
C THR A 243 6.21 16.66 9.40
N ALA A 244 5.11 17.31 9.05
CA ALA A 244 4.29 18.09 10.00
C ALA A 244 3.90 17.30 11.28
N SER A 245 3.76 15.97 11.18
CA SER A 245 3.48 15.08 12.32
C SER A 245 4.67 14.85 13.27
N GLY A 246 5.89 15.22 12.88
CA GLY A 246 7.14 14.90 13.57
C GLY A 246 7.57 13.43 13.51
N THR A 247 6.82 12.57 12.81
CA THR A 247 7.05 11.11 12.80
C THR A 247 7.87 10.60 11.62
N GLY A 248 8.30 11.48 10.72
CA GLY A 248 9.05 11.13 9.53
C GLY A 248 9.95 12.25 9.03
N VAL A 249 10.86 11.90 8.12
CA VAL A 249 11.72 12.83 7.41
C VAL A 249 11.70 12.50 5.93
N ASN A 250 11.49 13.51 5.10
CA ASN A 250 11.57 13.43 3.65
C ASN A 250 12.82 14.16 3.18
N LEU A 251 13.58 13.54 2.28
CA LEU A 251 14.79 14.12 1.72
C LEU A 251 14.73 14.05 0.20
N VAL A 252 15.05 15.16 -0.45
CA VAL A 252 15.21 15.26 -1.89
C VAL A 252 16.64 15.68 -2.16
N HIS A 253 17.43 14.75 -2.72
CA HIS A 253 18.82 14.98 -3.12
C HIS A 253 18.92 15.06 -4.64
N VAL A 254 19.72 15.99 -5.14
CA VAL A 254 20.01 16.11 -6.57
C VAL A 254 21.48 15.83 -6.86
N ASN A 255 21.73 14.80 -7.67
CA ASN A 255 23.05 14.58 -8.23
C ASN A 255 23.17 15.25 -9.61
N THR A 256 23.95 16.32 -9.70
CA THR A 256 24.19 17.04 -10.97
C THR A 256 25.38 16.47 -11.75
N GLU A 257 26.08 15.47 -11.22
CA GLU A 257 27.25 14.86 -11.86
C GLU A 257 26.88 13.64 -12.69
N THR A 258 27.73 13.30 -13.66
CA THR A 258 27.63 12.04 -14.42
C THR A 258 28.14 10.83 -13.63
N THR A 259 28.83 11.07 -12.51
CA THR A 259 29.33 10.04 -11.60
C THR A 259 28.35 9.76 -10.47
N ALA A 260 28.30 8.51 -10.03
CA ALA A 260 27.49 8.13 -8.88
C ALA A 260 27.98 8.86 -7.61
N ARG A 261 27.04 9.42 -6.85
CA ARG A 261 27.29 10.00 -5.54
C ARG A 261 26.66 9.14 -4.44
N THR A 262 27.40 8.94 -3.35
CA THR A 262 26.86 8.33 -2.14
C THR A 262 26.28 9.43 -1.26
N VAL A 263 25.01 9.28 -0.91
CA VAL A 263 24.32 10.13 0.07
C VAL A 263 24.27 9.37 1.38
N ARG A 264 24.93 9.90 2.42
CA ARG A 264 24.92 9.30 3.75
C ARG A 264 23.86 9.98 4.61
N LEU A 265 22.89 9.20 5.09
CA LEU A 265 21.87 9.66 6.02
C LEU A 265 22.34 9.44 7.45
N ASP A 266 22.71 10.53 8.13
CA ASP A 266 23.01 10.50 9.56
C ASP A 266 21.76 10.87 10.36
N LEU A 267 21.17 9.87 11.01
CA LEU A 267 19.95 10.03 11.80
C LEU A 267 20.26 10.16 13.31
N SER A 268 21.53 10.29 13.71
CA SER A 268 21.94 10.30 15.12
C SER A 268 21.39 11.47 15.94
N ASN A 269 21.05 12.59 15.29
CA ASN A 269 20.46 13.74 15.94
C ASN A 269 18.94 13.60 16.19
N PHE A 270 18.30 12.54 15.68
CA PHE A 270 16.92 12.23 16.05
C PHE A 270 16.90 11.57 17.44
N ALA A 271 16.06 12.08 18.33
CA ALA A 271 15.98 11.61 19.72
C ALA A 271 15.67 10.11 19.84
N SER A 272 14.91 9.55 18.90
CA SER A 272 14.61 8.13 18.83
C SER A 272 14.30 7.70 17.39
N LEU A 273 14.71 6.48 17.03
CA LEU A 273 14.28 5.81 15.81
C LEU A 273 13.31 4.68 16.17
N ALA A 274 12.14 4.66 15.52
CA ALA A 274 11.16 3.61 15.75
C ALA A 274 11.73 2.22 15.36
N PRO A 275 11.47 1.15 16.14
CA PRO A 275 11.81 -0.20 15.73
C PRO A 275 11.20 -0.54 14.37
N GLY A 276 12.03 -0.93 13.41
CA GLY A 276 11.59 -1.19 12.03
C GLY A 276 11.51 0.04 11.14
N ALA A 277 12.05 1.20 11.55
CA ALA A 277 12.19 2.36 10.67
C ALA A 277 12.89 1.96 9.37
N THR A 278 12.31 2.39 8.24
CA THR A 278 12.82 2.11 6.90
C THR A 278 13.07 3.40 6.13
N VAL A 279 14.03 3.37 5.23
CA VAL A 279 14.20 4.38 4.18
C VAL A 279 13.73 3.77 2.87
N THR A 280 12.84 4.46 2.15
CA THR A 280 12.41 4.04 0.81
C THR A 280 13.02 4.99 -0.22
N PRO A 281 13.98 4.54 -1.05
CA PRO A 281 14.52 5.38 -2.10
C PRO A 281 13.48 5.57 -3.21
N VAL A 282 13.36 6.79 -3.71
CA VAL A 282 12.58 7.11 -4.90
C VAL A 282 13.52 7.87 -5.83
N VAL A 283 13.73 7.34 -7.04
CA VAL A 283 14.74 7.84 -7.96
C VAL A 283 14.07 8.37 -9.22
N THR A 284 14.49 9.56 -9.64
CA THR A 284 14.17 10.11 -10.96
C THR A 284 15.46 10.25 -11.74
N THR A 285 15.56 9.61 -12.92
CA THR A 285 16.67 9.79 -13.86
C THR A 285 16.17 10.38 -15.18
N GLN A 286 17.10 10.74 -16.08
CA GLN A 286 16.73 11.21 -17.41
C GLN A 286 15.92 10.15 -18.15
N SER A 287 14.69 10.49 -18.52
CA SER A 287 13.83 9.63 -19.32
C SER A 287 14.17 9.74 -20.82
N PRO A 288 13.86 8.71 -21.63
CA PRO A 288 13.91 8.80 -23.09
C PRO A 288 13.04 9.94 -23.63
N ALA A 289 13.39 10.49 -24.79
CA ALA A 289 12.66 11.61 -25.39
C ALA A 289 11.25 11.23 -25.86
N ASP A 290 11.02 9.95 -26.18
CA ASP A 290 9.74 9.37 -26.60
C ASP A 290 8.82 9.02 -25.42
N ASP A 291 9.35 8.92 -24.20
CA ASP A 291 8.59 8.72 -22.97
C ASP A 291 9.29 9.46 -21.82
N VAL A 292 8.95 10.74 -21.71
CA VAL A 292 9.58 11.68 -20.77
C VAL A 292 9.33 11.32 -19.30
N GLU A 293 8.38 10.47 -18.97
CA GLU A 293 8.05 10.10 -17.58
C GLU A 293 8.58 8.74 -17.15
N LYS A 294 9.01 7.90 -18.10
CA LYS A 294 9.46 6.52 -17.88
C LYS A 294 10.33 6.30 -16.65
N ASN A 295 11.30 7.19 -16.42
CA ASN A 295 12.32 7.02 -15.40
C ASN A 295 12.09 7.89 -14.16
N ALA A 296 10.93 8.51 -14.02
CA ALA A 296 10.67 9.45 -12.95
C ALA A 296 9.89 8.80 -11.79
N LEU A 297 10.16 9.22 -10.55
CA LEU A 297 9.58 8.67 -9.30
C LEU A 297 9.62 7.13 -9.18
N VAL A 298 10.67 6.49 -9.69
CA VAL A 298 10.85 5.04 -9.59
C VAL A 298 11.12 4.69 -8.13
N ARG A 299 10.13 4.07 -7.48
CA ARG A 299 10.22 3.65 -6.08
C ARG A 299 11.02 2.35 -5.97
N GLY A 300 12.06 2.37 -5.14
CA GLY A 300 12.81 1.19 -4.74
C GLY A 300 12.21 0.48 -3.53
N SER A 301 12.84 -0.62 -3.12
CA SER A 301 12.44 -1.37 -1.93
C SER A 301 12.78 -0.60 -0.64
N ALA A 302 11.92 -0.73 0.36
CA ALA A 302 12.19 -0.17 1.68
C ALA A 302 13.37 -0.89 2.35
N VAL A 303 14.37 -0.13 2.78
CA VAL A 303 15.56 -0.63 3.49
C VAL A 303 15.42 -0.29 4.96
N ALA A 304 15.37 -1.31 5.82
CA ALA A 304 15.35 -1.10 7.26
C ALA A 304 16.70 -0.57 7.77
N ALA A 305 16.69 0.27 8.79
CA ALA A 305 17.92 0.72 9.46
C ALA A 305 18.75 -0.46 10.03
N SER A 306 18.11 -1.59 10.28
CA SER A 306 18.72 -2.85 10.74
C SER A 306 18.92 -3.88 9.62
N ALA A 307 18.85 -3.49 8.35
CA ALA A 307 19.01 -4.41 7.23
C ALA A 307 20.32 -5.22 7.37
N PRO A 308 20.31 -6.53 7.05
CA PRO A 308 21.51 -7.35 7.07
C PRO A 308 22.67 -6.68 6.32
N GLN A 309 23.84 -6.65 6.95
CA GLN A 309 25.07 -6.15 6.36
C GLN A 309 26.09 -7.28 6.25
N VAL A 310 27.03 -7.15 5.33
CA VAL A 310 28.16 -8.08 5.28
C VAL A 310 29.00 -7.87 6.54
N LYS A 311 28.96 -8.84 7.45
CA LYS A 311 29.74 -8.81 8.69
C LYS A 311 31.16 -9.31 8.47
N ASP A 312 32.11 -8.61 9.06
CA ASP A 312 33.50 -9.02 9.08
C ASP A 312 33.69 -10.37 9.77
N GLY A 313 34.52 -11.24 9.17
CA GLY A 313 34.84 -12.59 9.66
C GLY A 313 33.71 -13.61 9.53
N ALA A 314 32.52 -13.23 9.08
CA ALA A 314 31.38 -14.14 9.00
C ALA A 314 31.48 -15.07 7.78
N LEU A 315 30.95 -16.28 7.94
CA LEU A 315 30.85 -17.29 6.89
C LEU A 315 29.46 -17.23 6.24
N TYR A 316 29.45 -17.32 4.91
CA TYR A 316 28.25 -17.25 4.09
C TYR A 316 28.24 -18.35 3.03
N GLN A 317 27.04 -18.78 2.64
CA GLN A 317 26.79 -19.25 1.29
C GLN A 317 26.25 -18.09 0.46
N LEU A 318 26.76 -17.93 -0.76
CA LEU A 318 26.22 -16.99 -1.73
C LEU A 318 25.19 -17.71 -2.60
N LEU A 319 23.90 -17.46 -2.37
CA LEU A 319 22.82 -18.10 -3.12
C LEU A 319 22.31 -17.14 -4.21
N GLY A 320 22.33 -17.55 -5.47
CA GLY A 320 21.78 -16.74 -6.56
C GLY A 320 20.28 -16.53 -6.34
N VAL A 321 19.81 -15.28 -6.34
CA VAL A 321 18.39 -14.96 -6.09
C VAL A 321 17.49 -15.57 -7.17
N HIS A 322 17.94 -15.59 -8.42
CA HIS A 322 17.18 -16.18 -9.52
C HIS A 322 17.03 -17.72 -9.43
N SER A 323 18.10 -18.43 -9.04
CA SER A 323 18.15 -19.89 -9.10
C SER A 323 17.96 -20.58 -7.74
N GLY A 324 18.14 -19.85 -6.63
CA GLY A 324 18.21 -20.40 -5.27
C GLY A 324 19.47 -21.23 -4.99
N LYS A 325 20.44 -21.24 -5.91
CA LYS A 325 21.61 -22.15 -5.90
C LYS A 325 22.88 -21.47 -5.45
N ALA A 326 23.78 -22.23 -4.83
CA ALA A 326 24.99 -21.72 -4.21
C ALA A 326 26.13 -21.54 -5.22
N LEU A 327 26.85 -20.42 -5.12
CA LEU A 327 28.14 -20.22 -5.77
C LEU A 327 29.13 -21.27 -5.23
N THR A 328 29.62 -22.11 -6.14
CA THR A 328 30.44 -23.27 -5.82
C THR A 328 31.77 -23.20 -6.55
N VAL A 329 32.86 -23.45 -5.83
CA VAL A 329 34.21 -23.59 -6.37
C VAL A 329 34.45 -25.03 -6.83
N GLN A 330 34.86 -25.22 -8.08
CA GLN A 330 35.24 -26.53 -8.62
C GLN A 330 36.55 -26.42 -9.41
N GLY A 331 37.68 -26.76 -8.78
CA GLY A 331 38.99 -26.47 -9.36
C GLY A 331 39.19 -24.95 -9.46
N THR A 332 39.34 -24.42 -10.67
CA THR A 332 39.35 -22.96 -10.93
C THR A 332 38.01 -22.42 -11.44
N ALA A 333 37.04 -23.30 -11.75
CA ALA A 333 35.73 -22.91 -12.25
C ALA A 333 34.79 -22.48 -11.11
N LEU A 334 33.93 -21.51 -11.41
CA LEU A 334 32.88 -21.02 -10.52
C LEU A 334 31.52 -21.24 -11.17
N THR A 335 30.68 -22.02 -10.49
CA THR A 335 29.36 -22.43 -11.01
C THR A 335 28.30 -22.33 -9.92
N ILE A 336 27.03 -22.24 -10.31
CA ILE A 336 25.93 -22.45 -9.35
C ILE A 336 25.60 -23.94 -9.22
N ARG A 337 25.36 -24.40 -7.99
CA ARG A 337 24.95 -25.79 -7.68
C ARG A 337 23.88 -25.81 -6.60
N SER A 338 23.12 -26.89 -6.56
CA SER A 338 22.17 -27.15 -5.47
C SER A 338 22.87 -27.10 -4.10
N ALA A 339 22.14 -26.65 -3.07
CA ALA A 339 22.69 -26.51 -1.73
C ALA A 339 23.26 -27.84 -1.21
N ALA A 340 24.48 -27.79 -0.67
CA ALA A 340 25.19 -28.97 -0.21
C ALA A 340 24.43 -29.74 0.88
N THR A 341 24.52 -31.07 0.80
CA THR A 341 24.04 -32.03 1.82
C THR A 341 25.18 -32.80 2.49
N THR A 342 26.42 -32.67 1.98
CA THR A 342 27.64 -33.28 2.54
C THR A 342 28.66 -32.20 2.93
N ALA A 343 29.54 -32.49 3.88
CA ALA A 343 30.53 -31.54 4.39
C ALA A 343 31.50 -31.07 3.28
N ASP A 344 31.94 -31.98 2.41
CA ASP A 344 32.85 -31.66 1.29
C ASP A 344 32.19 -30.70 0.29
N ALA A 345 30.92 -30.95 -0.07
CA ALA A 345 30.18 -30.06 -0.95
C ALA A 345 29.89 -28.70 -0.28
N ALA A 346 29.67 -28.69 1.03
CA ALA A 346 29.43 -27.46 1.79
C ALA A 346 30.70 -26.59 1.86
N THR A 347 31.86 -27.22 1.99
CA THR A 347 33.17 -26.57 1.95
C THR A 347 33.36 -25.81 0.63
N ALA A 348 33.04 -26.44 -0.50
CA ALA A 348 33.11 -25.81 -1.82
C ALA A 348 32.12 -24.64 -2.04
N GLN A 349 31.12 -24.49 -1.16
CA GLN A 349 30.07 -23.46 -1.24
C GLN A 349 30.19 -22.38 -0.15
N THR A 350 31.24 -22.42 0.67
CA THR A 350 31.38 -21.54 1.83
C THR A 350 32.41 -20.46 1.60
N TRP A 351 32.05 -19.24 1.98
CA TRP A 351 32.83 -18.03 1.76
C TRP A 351 32.94 -17.23 3.06
N THR A 352 34.16 -16.93 3.48
CA THR A 352 34.42 -15.98 4.56
C THR A 352 34.51 -14.57 3.98
N ALA A 353 33.71 -13.65 4.51
CA ALA A 353 33.81 -12.23 4.17
C ALA A 353 34.72 -11.50 5.16
N THR A 354 35.74 -10.81 4.67
CA THR A 354 36.62 -9.96 5.48
C THR A 354 36.47 -8.51 5.04
N SER A 355 36.11 -7.62 5.97
CA SER A 355 35.96 -6.19 5.70
C SER A 355 37.32 -5.51 5.63
N LEU A 356 37.52 -4.69 4.61
CA LEU A 356 38.72 -3.89 4.42
C LEU A 356 38.50 -2.45 4.87
N THR A 357 37.51 -1.79 4.29
CA THR A 357 37.15 -0.39 4.57
C THR A 357 35.65 -0.20 4.46
N GLY A 358 35.11 0.86 5.08
CA GLY A 358 33.70 1.24 4.92
C GLY A 358 32.69 0.24 5.46
N ALA A 359 33.06 -0.55 6.49
CA ALA A 359 32.18 -1.55 7.10
C ALA A 359 30.79 -0.95 7.44
N GLY A 360 29.73 -1.66 7.03
CA GLY A 360 28.36 -1.22 7.24
C GLY A 360 27.88 -0.05 6.38
N SER A 361 28.59 0.25 5.29
CA SER A 361 28.19 1.23 4.27
C SER A 361 28.07 0.60 2.88
N ASP A 362 27.45 1.31 1.94
CA ASP A 362 27.40 0.97 0.51
C ASP A 362 28.78 0.97 -0.16
N ARG A 363 29.80 1.55 0.51
CA ARG A 363 31.21 1.54 0.09
C ARG A 363 32.03 0.49 0.81
N GLN A 364 31.39 -0.42 1.55
CA GLN A 364 32.10 -1.49 2.21
C GLN A 364 32.90 -2.27 1.18
N ARG A 365 34.20 -2.39 1.40
CA ARG A 365 35.06 -3.26 0.59
C ARG A 365 35.29 -4.53 1.35
N VAL A 366 35.08 -5.65 0.71
CA VAL A 366 35.28 -6.97 1.30
C VAL A 366 36.17 -7.84 0.43
N LEU A 367 36.88 -8.74 1.09
CA LEU A 367 37.44 -9.94 0.47
C LEU A 367 36.45 -11.09 0.67
N LEU A 368 36.31 -11.95 -0.34
CA LEU A 368 35.54 -13.19 -0.25
C LEU A 368 36.52 -14.36 -0.40
N ARG A 369 36.80 -15.04 0.70
CA ARG A 369 37.73 -16.17 0.75
C ARG A 369 36.96 -17.48 0.76
N ALA A 370 37.20 -18.34 -0.21
CA ALA A 370 36.67 -19.71 -0.23
C ALA A 370 37.28 -20.54 0.92
N ALA A 371 36.59 -21.61 1.33
CA ALA A 371 37.06 -22.47 2.41
C ALA A 371 38.42 -23.16 2.14
N ASP A 372 38.79 -23.35 0.86
CA ASP A 372 40.11 -23.85 0.46
C ASP A 372 41.24 -22.81 0.58
N GLY A 373 40.89 -21.58 0.97
CA GLY A 373 41.78 -20.49 1.28
C GLY A 373 42.06 -19.51 0.15
N ARG A 374 41.55 -19.75 -1.06
CA ARG A 374 41.68 -18.84 -2.21
C ARG A 374 40.66 -17.71 -2.16
N TYR A 375 40.95 -16.60 -2.83
CA TYR A 375 40.10 -15.41 -2.87
C TYR A 375 39.37 -15.28 -4.20
N LEU A 376 38.08 -14.94 -4.15
CA LEU A 376 37.30 -14.58 -5.34
C LEU A 376 37.89 -13.31 -5.97
N ALA A 377 38.23 -13.36 -7.25
CA ALA A 377 38.85 -12.24 -7.93
C ALA A 377 38.43 -12.16 -9.40
N SER A 378 38.68 -11.00 -10.02
CA SER A 378 38.60 -10.82 -11.46
C SER A 378 39.93 -11.15 -12.15
N SER A 379 39.87 -11.65 -13.38
CA SER A 379 40.99 -11.69 -14.32
C SER A 379 40.56 -11.01 -15.61
N GLY A 380 40.89 -9.72 -15.76
CA GLY A 380 40.27 -8.86 -16.77
C GLY A 380 38.75 -8.79 -16.54
N THR A 381 37.96 -9.15 -17.55
CA THR A 381 36.49 -9.24 -17.46
C THR A 381 35.98 -10.63 -17.06
N ASN A 382 36.87 -11.57 -16.72
CA ASN A 382 36.50 -12.92 -16.29
C ASN A 382 36.52 -13.04 -14.77
N LEU A 383 35.82 -14.04 -14.24
CA LEU A 383 35.83 -14.39 -12.83
C LEU A 383 36.80 -15.53 -12.56
N THR A 384 37.51 -15.50 -11.43
CA THR A 384 38.47 -16.53 -11.01
C THR A 384 38.60 -16.61 -9.49
N VAL A 385 39.40 -17.55 -9.01
CA VAL A 385 39.89 -17.62 -7.62
C VAL A 385 41.42 -17.60 -7.62
N ILE A 386 42.02 -16.81 -6.73
CA ILE A 386 43.48 -16.64 -6.65
C ILE A 386 44.03 -17.11 -5.30
N SER A 387 45.24 -17.68 -5.32
CA SER A 387 46.02 -17.93 -4.11
C SER A 387 46.85 -16.70 -3.78
N ALA A 388 46.62 -16.10 -2.61
CA ALA A 388 47.31 -14.92 -2.13
C ALA A 388 47.33 -14.91 -0.59
N THR A 389 48.26 -14.21 0.04
CA THR A 389 48.13 -13.88 1.47
C THR A 389 46.98 -12.88 1.68
N PRO A 390 46.40 -12.76 2.89
CA PRO A 390 45.39 -11.75 3.19
C PRO A 390 45.81 -10.33 2.79
N GLU A 391 47.07 -9.97 3.03
CA GLU A 391 47.63 -8.65 2.72
C GLU A 391 47.75 -8.44 1.21
N GLN A 392 48.18 -9.46 0.47
CA GLN A 392 48.25 -9.42 -1.00
C GLN A 392 46.86 -9.32 -1.63
N ALA A 393 45.88 -10.06 -1.11
CA ALA A 393 44.50 -9.99 -1.56
C ALA A 393 43.87 -8.62 -1.24
N ALA A 394 44.10 -8.10 -0.03
CA ALA A 394 43.63 -6.77 0.38
C ALA A 394 44.23 -5.66 -0.49
N ALA A 395 45.50 -5.77 -0.89
CA ALA A 395 46.16 -4.79 -1.77
C ALA A 395 45.75 -4.91 -3.24
N ASN A 396 45.13 -6.01 -3.67
CA ASN A 396 44.79 -6.27 -5.07
C ASN A 396 43.34 -5.86 -5.38
N PRO A 397 43.09 -4.81 -6.18
CA PRO A 397 41.74 -4.38 -6.54
C PRO A 397 40.92 -5.47 -7.24
N ALA A 398 41.56 -6.45 -7.90
CA ALA A 398 40.87 -7.56 -8.53
C ALA A 398 40.22 -8.52 -7.52
N ALA A 399 40.70 -8.58 -6.27
CA ALA A 399 40.13 -9.40 -5.21
C ALA A 399 39.16 -8.65 -4.29
N GLN A 400 39.00 -7.34 -4.49
CA GLN A 400 38.11 -6.51 -3.68
C GLN A 400 36.70 -6.45 -4.29
N TRP A 401 35.70 -6.59 -3.42
CA TRP A 401 34.29 -6.57 -3.77
C TRP A 401 33.54 -5.53 -2.97
N ILE A 402 32.57 -4.87 -3.61
CA ILE A 402 31.65 -3.94 -2.97
C ILE A 402 30.26 -4.59 -2.98
N PRO A 403 29.74 -5.04 -1.83
CA PRO A 403 28.38 -5.53 -1.72
C PRO A 403 27.40 -4.35 -1.68
N ALA A 404 26.51 -4.29 -2.65
CA ALA A 404 25.45 -3.29 -2.74
C ALA A 404 24.08 -3.97 -2.66
N THR A 405 23.12 -3.37 -1.98
CA THR A 405 21.75 -3.89 -1.88
C THR A 405 20.75 -2.76 -2.01
N LEU A 406 19.60 -3.06 -2.64
CA LEU A 406 18.47 -2.13 -2.75
C LEU A 406 17.35 -2.46 -1.77
N ASP A 407 17.39 -3.64 -1.15
CA ASP A 407 16.29 -4.20 -0.35
C ASP A 407 16.75 -4.84 0.98
N GLY A 408 18.05 -4.85 1.25
CA GLY A 408 18.65 -5.49 2.41
C GLY A 408 18.66 -7.03 2.36
N ARG A 409 18.28 -7.65 1.24
CA ARG A 409 18.13 -9.10 1.10
C ARG A 409 18.94 -9.64 -0.08
N GLY A 410 18.79 -9.03 -1.26
CA GLY A 410 19.56 -9.32 -2.46
C GLY A 410 20.75 -8.37 -2.57
N PHE A 411 21.94 -8.93 -2.72
CA PHE A 411 23.19 -8.20 -2.87
C PHE A 411 23.72 -8.36 -4.30
N SER A 412 24.04 -7.23 -4.94
CA SER A 412 24.95 -7.19 -6.06
C SER A 412 26.38 -7.11 -5.54
N LEU A 413 27.29 -7.89 -6.13
CA LEU A 413 28.70 -7.91 -5.75
C LEU A 413 29.52 -7.30 -6.87
N LEU A 414 29.89 -6.02 -6.72
CA LEU A 414 30.69 -5.27 -7.69
C LEU A 414 32.18 -5.54 -7.47
N ASN A 415 32.88 -5.99 -8.50
CA ASN A 415 34.34 -6.11 -8.45
C ASN A 415 35.01 -4.75 -8.70
N VAL A 416 35.99 -4.39 -7.86
CA VAL A 416 36.65 -3.07 -7.92
C VAL A 416 37.50 -2.90 -9.19
N ALA A 417 38.28 -3.90 -9.61
CA ALA A 417 39.14 -3.77 -10.80
C ALA A 417 38.36 -3.87 -12.11
N ALA A 418 37.43 -4.81 -12.21
CA ALA A 418 36.70 -5.07 -13.44
C ALA A 418 35.54 -4.09 -13.66
N THR A 419 35.09 -3.36 -12.63
CA THR A 419 33.90 -2.48 -12.66
C THR A 419 32.65 -3.20 -13.18
N ARG A 420 32.53 -4.49 -12.82
CA ARG A 420 31.47 -5.41 -13.24
C ARG A 420 30.96 -6.21 -12.05
N VAL A 421 29.71 -6.66 -12.12
CA VAL A 421 29.04 -7.39 -11.05
C VAL A 421 29.11 -8.90 -11.27
N LEU A 422 29.06 -9.65 -10.18
CA LEU A 422 28.96 -11.12 -10.20
C LEU A 422 27.65 -11.56 -10.87
N ASP A 423 27.75 -12.31 -11.97
CA ASP A 423 26.63 -12.64 -12.86
C ASP A 423 26.55 -14.14 -13.11
N VAL A 424 25.36 -14.73 -12.98
CA VAL A 424 25.10 -16.09 -13.50
C VAL A 424 24.85 -16.02 -15.00
N ASN A 425 25.77 -16.57 -15.78
CA ASN A 425 25.81 -16.40 -17.23
C ASN A 425 24.51 -16.84 -17.89
N GLY A 426 23.96 -15.98 -18.76
CA GLY A 426 22.72 -16.25 -19.49
C GLY A 426 21.48 -16.41 -18.61
N ALA A 427 21.55 -15.94 -17.36
CA ALA A 427 20.51 -16.15 -16.34
C ALA A 427 20.14 -17.63 -16.11
N GLY A 428 21.07 -18.56 -16.40
CA GLY A 428 20.83 -19.98 -16.26
C GLY A 428 20.53 -20.41 -14.82
N THR A 429 19.67 -21.40 -14.67
CA THR A 429 19.23 -21.93 -13.36
C THR A 429 19.68 -23.36 -13.11
N ALA A 430 20.32 -24.02 -14.09
CA ALA A 430 20.79 -25.40 -14.00
C ALA A 430 22.08 -25.54 -13.18
N ASP A 431 22.27 -26.70 -12.54
CA ASP A 431 23.53 -27.01 -11.83
C ASP A 431 24.70 -27.04 -12.81
N GLY A 432 25.81 -26.41 -12.43
CA GLY A 432 27.00 -26.30 -13.27
C GLY A 432 26.97 -25.09 -14.21
N THR A 433 25.92 -24.27 -14.20
CA THR A 433 25.91 -23.00 -14.95
C THR A 433 27.04 -22.11 -14.44
N SER A 434 27.89 -21.64 -15.35
CA SER A 434 29.04 -20.79 -15.04
C SER A 434 28.64 -19.43 -14.49
N VAL A 435 29.44 -18.94 -13.55
CA VAL A 435 29.31 -17.59 -12.98
C VAL A 435 30.47 -16.75 -13.48
N GLY A 436 30.17 -15.57 -14.01
CA GLY A 436 31.10 -14.64 -14.61
C GLY A 436 30.96 -13.22 -14.05
N LEU A 437 31.49 -12.27 -14.82
CA LEU A 437 31.39 -10.83 -14.54
C LEU A 437 30.68 -10.14 -15.71
N TRP A 438 29.66 -9.34 -15.40
CA TRP A 438 28.92 -8.60 -16.42
C TRP A 438 28.65 -7.16 -16.00
N THR A 439 28.31 -6.31 -16.98
CA THR A 439 27.82 -4.96 -16.69
C THR A 439 26.53 -5.07 -15.90
N SER A 440 26.41 -4.27 -14.83
CA SER A 440 25.21 -4.30 -13.99
C SER A 440 23.97 -3.93 -14.80
N ASN A 441 22.95 -4.79 -14.75
CA ASN A 441 21.63 -4.55 -15.30
C ASN A 441 20.52 -4.71 -14.24
N ASN A 442 20.90 -4.89 -12.96
CA ASN A 442 20.01 -5.13 -11.83
C ASN A 442 19.10 -6.37 -11.99
N GLY A 443 19.44 -7.30 -12.87
CA GLY A 443 18.71 -8.54 -13.07
C GLY A 443 18.84 -9.49 -11.88
N ALA A 444 17.84 -10.35 -11.68
CA ALA A 444 17.84 -11.33 -10.58
C ALA A 444 19.00 -12.33 -10.65
N ASN A 445 19.58 -12.55 -11.83
CA ASN A 445 20.77 -13.39 -12.05
C ASN A 445 22.09 -12.71 -11.61
N GLN A 446 22.05 -11.42 -11.28
CA GLN A 446 23.16 -10.64 -10.71
C GLN A 446 22.98 -10.36 -9.21
N ALA A 447 21.87 -10.82 -8.63
CA ALA A 447 21.55 -10.65 -7.22
C ALA A 447 21.83 -11.94 -6.44
N TRP A 448 22.40 -11.79 -5.26
CA TRP A 448 22.86 -12.88 -4.39
C TRP A 448 22.33 -12.69 -2.98
N THR A 449 21.73 -13.74 -2.42
CA THR A 449 21.44 -13.81 -0.99
C THR A 449 22.72 -14.23 -0.27
N LEU A 450 23.18 -13.41 0.66
CA LEU A 450 24.27 -13.75 1.57
C LEU A 450 23.70 -14.51 2.77
N ALA A 451 23.66 -15.84 2.69
CA ALA A 451 23.07 -16.70 3.70
C ALA A 451 24.12 -17.07 4.77
N PRO A 452 24.05 -16.54 6.01
CA PRO A 452 25.02 -16.86 7.04
C PRO A 452 24.98 -18.34 7.42
N THR A 453 26.14 -18.93 7.69
CA THR A 453 26.26 -20.34 8.10
C THR A 453 26.51 -20.52 9.60
N ALA A 454 26.45 -19.43 10.37
CA ALA A 454 26.58 -19.49 11.83
C ALA A 454 25.36 -20.21 12.45
N VAL A 455 25.62 -21.16 13.35
CA VAL A 455 24.57 -21.83 14.12
C VAL A 455 23.88 -20.82 15.04
N GLN A 456 22.57 -20.67 14.89
CA GLN A 456 21.73 -19.86 15.77
C GLN A 456 21.25 -20.67 16.98
N SER A 457 20.76 -21.90 16.74
CA SER A 457 20.27 -22.78 17.80
C SER A 457 20.19 -24.23 17.33
N VAL A 458 20.32 -25.15 18.29
CA VAL A 458 20.01 -26.57 18.12
C VAL A 458 18.89 -26.90 19.09
N PRO A 459 17.66 -27.19 18.62
CA PRO A 459 16.55 -27.51 19.50
C PRO A 459 16.83 -28.77 20.31
N ASP A 460 16.43 -28.75 21.59
CA ASP A 460 16.48 -29.94 22.44
C ASP A 460 15.58 -31.05 21.87
N VAL A 461 16.01 -32.28 22.11
CA VAL A 461 15.24 -33.49 21.76
C VAL A 461 14.49 -33.95 23.00
N THR A 462 13.25 -34.40 22.85
CA THR A 462 12.52 -35.06 23.95
C THR A 462 12.27 -36.51 23.57
N VAL A 463 12.63 -37.42 24.47
CA VAL A 463 12.40 -38.86 24.32
C VAL A 463 11.87 -39.45 25.62
N THR A 464 11.30 -40.64 25.54
CA THR A 464 10.75 -41.37 26.68
C THR A 464 11.35 -42.78 26.75
N THR A 465 11.54 -43.31 27.95
CA THR A 465 12.03 -44.69 28.16
C THR A 465 11.48 -45.31 29.45
N ALA A 466 11.50 -46.64 29.53
CA ALA A 466 11.17 -47.37 30.75
C ALA A 466 12.22 -47.15 31.85
N ALA A 467 11.77 -47.24 33.11
CA ALA A 467 12.68 -47.29 34.25
C ALA A 467 13.68 -48.44 34.11
N GLY A 468 14.97 -48.15 34.28
CA GLY A 468 16.07 -49.10 34.13
C GLY A 468 16.45 -49.43 32.67
N VAL A 469 15.82 -48.81 31.67
CA VAL A 469 16.10 -49.02 30.25
C VAL A 469 16.70 -47.76 29.63
N ALA A 470 17.85 -47.89 28.97
CA ALA A 470 18.47 -46.78 28.25
C ALA A 470 17.59 -46.33 27.05
N PRO A 471 17.43 -45.01 26.83
CA PRO A 471 16.61 -44.48 25.76
C PRO A 471 17.25 -44.68 24.39
N VAL A 472 16.42 -44.82 23.36
CA VAL A 472 16.87 -44.75 21.96
C VAL A 472 16.84 -43.28 21.53
N LEU A 473 18.02 -42.67 21.38
CA LEU A 473 18.18 -41.28 20.96
C LEU A 473 18.37 -41.16 19.44
N PRO A 474 17.90 -40.07 18.81
CA PRO A 474 18.03 -39.90 17.36
C PRO A 474 19.50 -39.73 16.95
N ALA A 475 19.87 -40.30 15.80
CA ALA A 475 21.22 -40.16 15.26
C ALA A 475 21.53 -38.77 14.67
N THR A 476 20.49 -37.96 14.42
CA THR A 476 20.62 -36.60 13.88
C THR A 476 19.69 -35.62 14.59
N VAL A 477 20.07 -34.34 14.58
CA VAL A 477 19.28 -33.22 15.12
C VAL A 477 19.18 -32.07 14.13
N PRO A 478 18.09 -31.27 14.15
CA PRO A 478 17.99 -30.07 13.33
C PRO A 478 18.89 -28.95 13.87
N ILE A 479 19.66 -28.32 13.00
CA ILE A 479 20.48 -27.13 13.22
C ILE A 479 19.79 -25.95 12.57
N ARG A 480 19.51 -24.90 13.33
CA ARG A 480 18.99 -23.63 12.83
C ARG A 480 20.13 -22.64 12.65
N TYR A 481 20.21 -22.03 11.49
CA TYR A 481 21.24 -21.05 11.13
C TYR A 481 20.75 -19.62 11.26
N VAL A 482 21.68 -18.71 11.54
CA VAL A 482 21.41 -17.26 11.51
C VAL A 482 20.91 -16.90 10.10
N GLY A 483 19.74 -16.24 10.02
CA GLY A 483 19.06 -15.96 8.74
C GLY A 483 17.94 -16.94 8.38
N GLY A 484 17.68 -17.97 9.21
CA GLY A 484 16.45 -18.76 9.17
C GLY A 484 16.53 -20.13 8.47
N GLY A 485 17.67 -20.49 7.89
CA GLY A 485 17.87 -21.82 7.31
C GLY A 485 17.88 -22.94 8.37
N THR A 486 17.38 -24.13 8.04
CA THR A 486 17.46 -25.32 8.90
C THR A 486 18.07 -26.50 8.13
N ARG A 487 19.01 -27.23 8.74
CA ARG A 487 19.58 -28.49 8.19
C ARG A 487 19.69 -29.53 9.29
N THR A 488 19.96 -30.79 8.95
CA THR A 488 20.19 -31.86 9.93
C THR A 488 21.69 -32.13 10.07
N ALA A 489 22.15 -32.41 11.29
CA ALA A 489 23.53 -32.83 11.56
C ALA A 489 23.55 -34.06 12.47
N ALA A 490 24.60 -34.89 12.33
CA ALA A 490 24.81 -36.06 13.17
C ALA A 490 25.14 -35.64 14.61
N VAL A 491 24.65 -36.41 15.58
CA VAL A 491 24.88 -36.18 17.02
C VAL A 491 25.39 -37.46 17.67
N THR A 492 26.37 -37.30 18.55
CA THR A 492 26.86 -38.34 19.45
C THR A 492 26.36 -38.06 20.86
N TRP A 493 25.69 -39.03 21.48
CA TRP A 493 25.11 -38.89 22.82
C TRP A 493 25.98 -39.56 23.88
N SER A 494 26.13 -38.92 25.04
CA SER A 494 26.88 -39.46 26.18
C SER A 494 25.93 -40.16 27.15
N LEU A 495 25.76 -41.47 26.97
CA LEU A 495 24.83 -42.30 27.77
C LEU A 495 25.47 -42.90 29.04
N ASP A 496 26.79 -42.93 29.12
CA ASP A 496 27.52 -43.56 30.22
C ASP A 496 27.20 -42.90 31.57
N GLY A 497 27.09 -43.70 32.63
CA GLY A 497 26.89 -43.23 34.01
C GLY A 497 25.46 -42.80 34.38
N HIS A 498 24.48 -42.96 33.50
CA HIS A 498 23.06 -42.69 33.82
C HIS A 498 22.39 -43.94 34.44
N ASP A 499 21.66 -43.76 35.53
CA ASP A 499 21.01 -44.84 36.31
C ASP A 499 19.55 -45.14 35.89
N TRP A 500 19.01 -44.38 34.92
CA TRP A 500 17.65 -44.47 34.38
C TRP A 500 16.58 -44.73 35.45
N ALA A 501 16.69 -44.04 36.59
CA ALA A 501 15.67 -44.05 37.63
C ALA A 501 14.41 -43.28 37.16
N PRO A 502 13.20 -43.63 37.66
CA PRO A 502 11.99 -42.89 37.34
C PRO A 502 12.12 -41.38 37.61
N GLY A 503 11.85 -40.56 36.59
CA GLY A 503 12.09 -39.11 36.63
C GLY A 503 12.46 -38.56 35.26
N THR A 504 12.83 -37.28 35.22
CA THR A 504 13.37 -36.65 34.00
C THR A 504 14.88 -36.56 34.13
N THR A 505 15.61 -37.07 33.15
CA THR A 505 17.07 -36.95 33.06
C THR A 505 17.49 -36.22 31.79
N ILE A 506 18.66 -35.58 31.80
CA ILE A 506 19.18 -34.82 30.65
C ILE A 506 20.44 -35.51 30.16
N VAL A 507 20.38 -35.99 28.91
CA VAL A 507 21.54 -36.57 28.22
C VAL A 507 22.18 -35.49 27.34
N ALA A 508 23.48 -35.29 27.50
CA ALA A 508 24.24 -34.38 26.66
C ALA A 508 24.57 -35.04 25.30
N GLY A 509 24.39 -34.27 24.24
CA GLY A 509 24.82 -34.63 22.88
C GLY A 509 25.74 -33.56 22.31
N SER A 510 26.65 -33.98 21.44
CA SER A 510 27.50 -33.08 20.68
C SER A 510 27.70 -33.58 19.26
N GLY A 511 28.04 -32.66 18.35
CA GLY A 511 28.30 -32.97 16.96
C GLY A 511 28.94 -31.80 16.24
N THR A 512 29.16 -31.98 14.94
CA THR A 512 29.63 -30.93 14.06
C THR A 512 28.59 -30.71 12.97
N ASP A 513 28.26 -29.47 12.71
CA ASP A 513 27.30 -29.12 11.69
C ASP A 513 27.87 -29.33 10.27
N LEU A 514 27.04 -29.09 9.26
CA LEU A 514 27.43 -29.28 7.86
C LEU A 514 28.61 -28.38 7.42
N PHE A 515 28.84 -27.25 8.09
CA PHE A 515 29.86 -26.27 7.75
C PHE A 515 31.09 -26.33 8.68
N GLY A 516 31.20 -27.36 9.52
CA GLY A 516 32.35 -27.58 10.40
C GLY A 516 32.27 -26.90 11.77
N THR A 517 31.13 -26.29 12.11
CA THR A 517 30.90 -25.65 13.41
C THR A 517 30.49 -26.69 14.45
N PRO A 518 31.22 -26.83 15.57
CA PRO A 518 30.81 -27.74 16.64
C PRO A 518 29.54 -27.22 17.34
N PHE A 519 28.67 -28.13 17.76
CA PHE A 519 27.48 -27.81 18.52
C PHE A 519 27.27 -28.77 19.69
N THR A 520 26.47 -28.33 20.66
CA THR A 520 25.96 -29.16 21.75
C THR A 520 24.43 -29.13 21.72
N VAL A 521 23.82 -30.20 22.20
CA VAL A 521 22.36 -30.37 22.26
C VAL A 521 22.00 -31.18 23.50
N ARG A 522 20.78 -31.02 24.01
CA ARG A 522 20.27 -31.80 25.13
C ARG A 522 19.16 -32.71 24.66
N ALA A 523 19.17 -33.95 25.15
CA ALA A 523 18.01 -34.81 25.13
C ALA A 523 17.38 -34.82 26.52
N VAL A 524 16.15 -34.34 26.61
CA VAL A 524 15.29 -34.48 27.78
C VAL A 524 14.65 -35.86 27.71
N VAL A 525 15.05 -36.73 28.63
CA VAL A 525 14.60 -38.13 28.69
C VAL A 525 13.64 -38.28 29.86
N ASP A 526 12.38 -38.57 29.58
CA ASP A 526 11.40 -38.92 30.59
C ASP A 526 11.41 -40.43 30.83
N VAL A 527 11.78 -40.81 32.05
CA VAL A 527 11.95 -42.20 32.49
C VAL A 527 10.79 -42.59 33.40
N GLY A 528 10.03 -43.62 33.05
CA GLY A 528 8.87 -44.02 33.85
C GLY A 528 8.23 -45.34 33.44
N ALA A 529 7.27 -45.81 34.24
CA ALA A 529 6.45 -46.95 33.87
C ALA A 529 5.44 -46.56 32.78
N TYR A 530 5.23 -47.45 31.82
CA TYR A 530 4.16 -47.31 30.83
C TYR A 530 2.82 -47.65 31.50
N THR A 531 1.94 -46.65 31.64
CA THR A 531 0.71 -46.79 32.45
C THR A 531 -0.52 -47.17 31.64
N ALA A 532 -0.58 -46.76 30.37
CA ALA A 532 -1.69 -47.06 29.48
C ALA A 532 -1.27 -46.95 28.01
N ALA A 533 -1.90 -47.73 27.13
CA ALA A 533 -1.89 -47.45 25.70
C ALA A 533 -3.04 -46.51 25.35
N LEU A 534 -2.73 -45.37 24.75
CA LEU A 534 -3.74 -44.41 24.32
C LEU A 534 -4.53 -44.97 23.12
N PRO A 535 -5.87 -44.76 23.09
CA PRO A 535 -6.69 -45.26 21.99
C PRO A 535 -6.33 -44.57 20.68
N VAL A 536 -6.35 -45.35 19.59
CA VAL A 536 -6.13 -44.86 18.23
C VAL A 536 -7.38 -45.08 17.38
N SER A 537 -7.49 -44.38 16.25
CA SER A 537 -8.65 -44.50 15.36
C SER A 537 -8.24 -44.72 13.92
N LEU A 538 -9.03 -45.51 13.19
CA LEU A 538 -8.97 -45.72 11.74
C LEU A 538 -10.35 -45.41 11.17
N THR A 539 -10.45 -44.88 9.95
CA THR A 539 -11.74 -44.68 9.28
C THR A 539 -11.86 -45.61 8.07
N THR A 540 -13.02 -46.25 7.90
CA THR A 540 -13.37 -47.13 6.78
C THR A 540 -14.80 -46.87 6.31
N HIS A 541 -15.24 -47.52 5.24
CA HIS A 541 -16.57 -47.34 4.68
C HIS A 541 -17.52 -48.52 4.97
N THR A 542 -18.84 -48.30 4.86
CA THR A 542 -19.82 -49.37 4.98
C THR A 542 -19.61 -50.40 3.87
N GLY A 543 -19.72 -51.69 4.22
CA GLY A 543 -19.47 -52.80 3.30
C GLY A 543 -17.99 -53.13 3.08
N ALA A 544 -17.05 -52.47 3.78
CA ALA A 544 -15.64 -52.87 3.75
C ALA A 544 -15.44 -54.27 4.35
N SER A 545 -14.55 -55.08 3.76
CA SER A 545 -14.22 -56.40 4.33
C SER A 545 -13.32 -56.26 5.56
N ALA A 546 -13.49 -57.15 6.54
CA ALA A 546 -12.67 -57.17 7.75
C ALA A 546 -11.18 -57.37 7.44
N GLY A 547 -10.86 -58.15 6.40
CA GLY A 547 -9.48 -58.35 5.95
C GLY A 547 -8.83 -57.06 5.41
N THR A 548 -9.58 -56.25 4.66
CA THR A 548 -9.08 -54.97 4.13
C THR A 548 -8.85 -53.95 5.23
N VAL A 549 -9.77 -53.87 6.20
CA VAL A 549 -9.62 -52.96 7.36
C VAL A 549 -8.43 -53.37 8.23
N ALA A 550 -8.24 -54.67 8.45
CA ALA A 550 -7.13 -55.19 9.23
C ALA A 550 -5.75 -54.88 8.59
N ALA A 551 -5.66 -54.91 7.26
CA ALA A 551 -4.41 -54.67 6.54
C ALA A 551 -3.88 -53.22 6.66
N VAL A 552 -4.76 -52.26 6.92
CA VAL A 552 -4.41 -50.83 7.05
C VAL A 552 -4.46 -50.32 8.50
N ALA A 553 -4.68 -51.21 9.47
CA ALA A 553 -4.70 -50.84 10.88
C ALA A 553 -3.31 -50.34 11.34
N PRO A 554 -3.25 -49.31 12.21
CA PRO A 554 -1.97 -48.80 12.72
C PRO A 554 -1.14 -49.91 13.35
N THR A 555 0.14 -50.01 12.97
CA THR A 555 1.05 -51.02 13.52
C THR A 555 1.68 -50.60 14.84
N THR A 556 1.43 -49.36 15.30
CA THR A 556 1.89 -48.83 16.59
C THR A 556 0.81 -48.02 17.31
N VAL A 557 0.90 -47.93 18.64
CA VAL A 557 0.08 -47.04 19.50
C VAL A 557 0.95 -46.18 20.42
N PRO A 558 0.48 -45.00 20.86
CA PRO A 558 1.16 -44.23 21.88
C PRO A 558 0.93 -44.87 23.25
N LEU A 559 1.99 -45.09 24.02
CA LEU A 559 1.97 -45.46 25.43
C LEU A 559 2.21 -44.21 26.28
N GLU A 560 1.40 -44.00 27.31
CA GLU A 560 1.63 -42.95 28.30
C GLU A 560 2.78 -43.33 29.24
N VAL A 561 3.73 -42.41 29.42
CA VAL A 561 4.85 -42.54 30.34
C VAL A 561 4.59 -41.60 31.52
N ARG A 562 4.04 -42.17 32.61
CA ARG A 562 3.60 -41.47 33.85
C ARG A 562 2.43 -40.48 33.62
N ALA A 563 1.68 -40.20 34.69
CA ALA A 563 0.71 -39.11 34.75
C ALA A 563 1.42 -37.75 34.57
N GLY A 564 1.48 -37.27 33.34
CA GLY A 564 2.27 -36.09 32.95
C GLY A 564 2.24 -35.77 31.44
N GLY A 565 1.67 -36.65 30.62
CA GLY A 565 1.38 -36.38 29.20
C GLY A 565 2.49 -36.72 28.20
N ALA A 566 3.63 -37.25 28.66
CA ALA A 566 4.68 -37.76 27.77
C ALA A 566 4.26 -39.13 27.20
N THR A 567 4.48 -39.37 25.89
CA THR A 567 4.11 -40.63 25.23
C THR A 567 5.29 -41.28 24.50
N ALA A 568 5.24 -42.59 24.33
CA ALA A 568 6.19 -43.38 23.54
C ALA A 568 5.44 -44.21 22.49
N SER A 569 5.95 -44.36 21.27
CA SER A 569 5.32 -45.26 20.29
C SER A 569 5.70 -46.72 20.56
N ALA A 570 4.72 -47.62 20.53
CA ALA A 570 4.91 -49.05 20.77
C ALA A 570 4.22 -49.91 19.69
N PRO A 571 4.85 -51.02 19.23
CA PRO A 571 4.20 -51.99 18.36
C PRO A 571 2.91 -52.53 19.00
N VAL A 572 1.87 -52.77 18.19
CA VAL A 572 0.59 -53.31 18.65
C VAL A 572 0.15 -54.47 17.78
N THR A 573 -0.41 -55.49 18.42
CA THR A 573 -1.10 -56.59 17.74
C THR A 573 -2.60 -56.46 17.98
N TRP A 574 -3.38 -56.29 16.92
CA TRP A 574 -4.84 -56.19 16.98
C TRP A 574 -5.51 -57.57 16.95
N SER A 575 -6.53 -57.76 17.78
CA SER A 575 -7.34 -58.97 17.78
C SER A 575 -8.56 -58.80 16.89
N TRP A 576 -8.54 -59.46 15.73
CA TRP A 576 -9.65 -59.46 14.76
C TRP A 576 -10.60 -60.66 14.94
N SER A 577 -10.37 -61.50 15.95
CA SER A 577 -11.19 -62.68 16.21
C SER A 577 -12.64 -62.28 16.51
N GLY A 578 -13.58 -62.76 15.70
CA GLY A 578 -15.02 -62.43 15.85
C GLY A 578 -15.46 -61.15 15.14
N VAL A 579 -14.54 -60.42 14.49
CA VAL A 579 -14.88 -59.26 13.65
C VAL A 579 -15.10 -59.76 12.23
N THR A 580 -16.35 -59.72 11.77
CA THR A 580 -16.74 -60.15 10.43
C THR A 580 -17.10 -58.95 9.55
N ASP A 581 -17.24 -59.14 8.24
CA ASP A 581 -17.66 -58.08 7.31
C ASP A 581 -18.99 -57.42 7.73
N ALA A 582 -19.86 -58.17 8.43
CA ALA A 582 -21.10 -57.65 8.99
C ALA A 582 -20.89 -56.52 10.01
N ALA A 583 -19.76 -56.49 10.72
CA ALA A 583 -19.43 -55.43 11.67
C ALA A 583 -19.25 -54.07 10.98
N PHE A 584 -18.92 -54.07 9.68
CA PHE A 584 -18.75 -52.86 8.88
C PHE A 584 -19.94 -52.62 7.93
N ALA A 585 -21.05 -53.33 8.09
CA ALA A 585 -22.20 -53.19 7.19
C ALA A 585 -22.99 -51.88 7.38
N GLN A 586 -22.89 -51.26 8.56
CA GLN A 586 -23.63 -50.05 8.93
C GLN A 586 -22.69 -48.96 9.47
N PRO A 587 -23.03 -47.66 9.32
CA PRO A 587 -22.23 -46.58 9.90
C PRO A 587 -22.17 -46.68 11.43
N GLY A 588 -21.01 -46.42 12.03
CA GLY A 588 -20.81 -46.56 13.46
C GLY A 588 -19.34 -46.64 13.87
N ILE A 589 -19.05 -46.92 15.13
CA ILE A 589 -17.70 -47.17 15.63
C ILE A 589 -17.59 -48.64 16.04
N VAL A 590 -16.68 -49.37 15.41
CA VAL A 590 -16.31 -50.73 15.80
C VAL A 590 -15.04 -50.68 16.63
N SER A 591 -15.11 -51.12 17.88
CA SER A 591 -13.95 -51.17 18.78
C SER A 591 -13.21 -52.50 18.63
N ILE A 592 -11.94 -52.42 18.27
CA ILE A 592 -11.03 -53.57 18.12
C ILE A 592 -10.05 -53.54 19.28
N SER A 593 -10.05 -54.60 20.09
CA SER A 593 -9.06 -54.77 21.16
C SER A 593 -7.71 -55.14 20.57
N GLY A 594 -6.63 -54.62 21.14
CA GLY A 594 -5.27 -54.98 20.79
C GLY A 594 -4.39 -55.08 22.02
N SER A 595 -3.15 -55.51 21.80
CA SER A 595 -2.13 -55.67 22.82
C SER A 595 -0.85 -54.97 22.35
N ALA A 596 -0.49 -53.89 23.04
CA ALA A 596 0.70 -53.11 22.74
C ALA A 596 1.91 -53.66 23.50
N SER A 597 3.02 -53.89 22.81
CA SER A 597 4.26 -54.39 23.41
C SER A 597 4.99 -53.29 24.16
N VAL A 598 5.40 -53.58 25.39
CA VAL A 598 6.09 -52.61 26.25
C VAL A 598 7.59 -52.85 26.24
N ALA A 599 8.39 -51.78 26.07
CA ALA A 599 9.85 -51.87 26.17
C ALA A 599 10.25 -52.26 27.60
N GLY A 600 11.01 -53.35 27.75
CA GLY A 600 11.33 -53.97 29.05
C GLY A 600 10.49 -55.21 29.39
N GLY A 601 9.51 -55.56 28.56
CA GLY A 601 8.69 -56.77 28.69
C GLY A 601 7.25 -56.49 29.14
N GLY A 602 6.32 -57.37 28.76
CA GLY A 602 4.89 -57.23 29.04
C GLY A 602 4.09 -56.58 27.92
N THR A 603 2.78 -56.44 28.15
CA THR A 603 1.85 -55.83 27.19
C THR A 603 0.84 -54.93 27.89
N LEU A 604 0.38 -53.88 27.21
CA LEU A 604 -0.72 -53.04 27.65
C LEU A 604 -1.93 -53.23 26.73
N PRO A 605 -3.16 -53.27 27.28
CA PRO A 605 -4.37 -53.33 26.46
C PRO A 605 -4.47 -52.05 25.61
N ALA A 606 -4.65 -52.23 24.31
CA ALA A 606 -4.82 -51.16 23.34
C ALA A 606 -6.22 -51.21 22.73
N THR A 607 -6.72 -50.06 22.30
CA THR A 607 -8.05 -49.97 21.66
C THR A 607 -7.92 -49.22 20.33
N LEU A 608 -8.40 -49.85 19.25
CA LEU A 608 -8.57 -49.23 17.94
C LEU A 608 -10.06 -48.97 17.71
N SER A 609 -10.42 -47.71 17.54
CA SER A 609 -11.76 -47.31 17.11
C SER A 609 -11.81 -47.23 15.59
N VAL A 610 -12.46 -48.20 14.94
CA VAL A 610 -12.73 -48.17 13.50
C VAL A 610 -14.03 -47.42 13.25
N ILE A 611 -13.91 -46.22 12.70
CA ILE A 611 -15.05 -45.37 12.35
C ILE A 611 -15.54 -45.78 10.96
N VAL A 612 -16.74 -46.36 10.88
CA VAL A 612 -17.40 -46.80 9.65
C VAL A 612 -18.32 -45.71 9.17
N THR A 613 -18.11 -45.24 7.94
CA THR A 613 -18.93 -44.19 7.30
C THR A 613 -19.56 -44.72 6.01
N VAL A 614 -20.70 -44.19 5.57
CA VAL A 614 -21.24 -44.57 4.25
C VAL A 614 -20.22 -44.20 3.16
N PRO A 615 -19.86 -45.09 2.21
CA PRO A 615 -18.98 -44.75 1.11
C PRO A 615 -19.64 -43.67 0.27
N ARG A 616 -18.90 -42.59 0.06
CA ARG A 616 -19.25 -41.50 -0.82
C ARG A 616 -18.09 -41.39 -1.82
N GLU A 617 -18.37 -41.05 -3.08
CA GLU A 617 -17.30 -40.68 -4.02
C GLU A 617 -16.66 -39.37 -3.55
N ASP A 618 -15.73 -39.50 -2.61
CA ASP A 618 -14.91 -38.40 -2.14
C ASP A 618 -13.46 -38.73 -2.52
N ASN A 619 -12.97 -38.13 -3.60
CA ASN A 619 -11.53 -38.15 -3.88
C ASN A 619 -10.80 -37.45 -2.73
N ALA A 620 -9.78 -38.09 -2.16
CA ALA A 620 -8.98 -37.49 -1.08
C ALA A 620 -8.27 -36.17 -1.48
N ALA A 621 -8.10 -35.94 -2.79
CA ALA A 621 -7.60 -34.69 -3.35
C ALA A 621 -8.60 -33.51 -3.22
N ASP A 622 -9.88 -33.82 -3.02
CA ASP A 622 -10.96 -32.82 -2.99
C ASP A 622 -11.40 -32.49 -1.55
N THR A 623 -10.63 -32.91 -0.55
CA THR A 623 -10.97 -32.77 0.86
C THR A 623 -9.88 -32.04 1.66
N LEU A 624 -10.25 -30.95 2.33
CA LEU A 624 -9.41 -30.24 3.31
C LEU A 624 -9.84 -30.61 4.73
N THR A 625 -8.96 -31.22 5.52
CA THR A 625 -9.23 -31.47 6.94
C THR A 625 -8.38 -30.57 7.83
N TYR A 626 -9.01 -29.88 8.77
CA TYR A 626 -8.39 -28.95 9.71
C TYR A 626 -8.59 -29.42 11.16
N PRO A 627 -7.54 -29.92 11.83
CA PRO A 627 -7.58 -30.17 13.27
C PRO A 627 -7.51 -28.83 14.03
N LEU A 628 -8.42 -28.64 14.98
CA LEU A 628 -8.40 -27.52 15.91
C LEU A 628 -7.57 -27.94 17.13
N SER A 629 -6.70 -27.04 17.61
CA SER A 629 -5.78 -27.33 18.72
C SER A 629 -6.47 -27.59 20.07
N ALA A 630 -7.77 -27.28 20.14
CA ALA A 630 -8.71 -27.63 21.20
C ALA A 630 -10.13 -27.54 20.61
N ALA A 631 -11.11 -28.16 21.26
CA ALA A 631 -12.52 -28.00 20.86
C ALA A 631 -12.94 -26.53 21.06
N VAL A 632 -13.38 -25.88 19.99
CA VAL A 632 -13.79 -24.46 20.01
C VAL A 632 -15.14 -24.28 19.32
N PRO A 633 -16.01 -23.34 19.76
CA PRO A 633 -17.25 -23.06 19.06
C PRO A 633 -16.99 -22.68 17.60
N VAL A 634 -17.67 -23.35 16.67
CA VAL A 634 -17.59 -23.05 15.23
C VAL A 634 -19.01 -22.77 14.74
N PRO A 635 -19.48 -21.52 14.86
CA PRO A 635 -20.82 -21.17 14.41
C PRO A 635 -20.90 -21.15 12.88
N HIS A 636 -19.80 -20.77 12.21
CA HIS A 636 -19.70 -20.63 10.76
C HIS A 636 -18.34 -21.10 10.23
N VAL A 637 -18.33 -21.62 9.00
CA VAL A 637 -17.13 -21.91 8.22
C VAL A 637 -17.25 -21.24 6.87
N LYS A 638 -16.41 -20.23 6.64
CA LYS A 638 -16.35 -19.51 5.38
C LYS A 638 -15.17 -19.97 4.53
N VAL A 639 -15.45 -20.38 3.30
CA VAL A 639 -14.48 -20.90 2.34
C VAL A 639 -14.39 -19.96 1.15
N TYR A 640 -13.17 -19.56 0.80
CA TYR A 640 -12.88 -18.67 -0.32
C TYR A 640 -12.17 -19.46 -1.42
N PHE A 641 -12.63 -19.33 -2.65
CA PHE A 641 -12.05 -19.93 -3.84
C PHE A 641 -11.33 -18.86 -4.67
N LYS A 642 -10.19 -19.20 -5.28
CA LYS A 642 -9.51 -18.29 -6.18
C LYS A 642 -9.83 -18.64 -7.64
N ARG A 643 -10.25 -17.64 -8.40
CA ARG A 643 -10.57 -17.79 -9.82
C ARG A 643 -9.31 -17.63 -10.66
N ASP A 644 -8.91 -18.72 -11.31
CA ASP A 644 -7.78 -18.82 -12.25
C ASP A 644 -8.29 -19.53 -13.52
N GLY A 645 -9.26 -18.90 -14.18
CA GLY A 645 -9.95 -19.44 -15.36
C GLY A 645 -11.49 -19.48 -15.25
N GLY A 646 -12.13 -20.22 -16.15
CA GLY A 646 -13.61 -20.29 -16.26
C GLY A 646 -14.31 -21.19 -15.25
N THR A 647 -13.66 -22.27 -14.79
CA THR A 647 -14.23 -23.31 -13.89
C THR A 647 -13.20 -23.81 -12.87
N SER A 648 -12.31 -22.95 -12.40
CA SER A 648 -11.17 -23.32 -11.53
C SER A 648 -11.53 -23.51 -10.03
N TRP A 649 -12.81 -23.63 -9.69
CA TRP A 649 -13.31 -23.77 -8.33
C TRP A 649 -14.30 -24.94 -8.23
N ALA A 650 -14.63 -25.36 -7.01
CA ALA A 650 -15.52 -26.50 -6.80
C ALA A 650 -16.92 -26.20 -7.36
N ARG A 651 -17.57 -27.18 -7.98
CA ARG A 651 -18.97 -27.13 -8.42
C ARG A 651 -19.92 -27.21 -7.22
N THR A 652 -19.62 -28.10 -6.28
CA THR A 652 -20.37 -28.27 -5.03
C THR A 652 -19.40 -28.47 -3.88
N MET A 653 -19.83 -28.18 -2.66
CA MET A 653 -19.06 -28.45 -1.45
C MET A 653 -19.97 -28.76 -0.26
N HIS A 654 -19.42 -29.35 0.79
CA HIS A 654 -20.05 -29.41 2.10
C HIS A 654 -18.99 -29.29 3.21
N VAL A 655 -19.44 -28.92 4.41
CA VAL A 655 -18.58 -28.78 5.58
C VAL A 655 -19.00 -29.79 6.63
N ASP A 656 -18.08 -30.68 6.98
CA ASP A 656 -18.23 -31.60 8.09
C ASP A 656 -17.53 -31.04 9.33
N TYR A 657 -18.00 -31.42 10.50
CA TYR A 657 -17.34 -31.12 11.77
C TYR A 657 -17.34 -32.33 12.70
N ARG A 658 -16.42 -32.32 13.67
CA ARG A 658 -16.32 -33.35 14.70
C ARG A 658 -16.24 -32.71 16.08
N LEU A 659 -16.90 -33.34 17.04
CA LEU A 659 -16.92 -32.95 18.46
C LEU A 659 -16.06 -33.97 19.24
N GLY A 660 -14.82 -33.62 19.58
CA GLY A 660 -13.89 -34.53 20.27
C GLY A 660 -13.61 -35.81 19.47
N SER A 661 -13.52 -36.96 20.15
CA SER A 661 -13.38 -38.28 19.48
C SER A 661 -14.70 -38.84 18.90
N GLY A 662 -15.79 -38.06 18.90
CA GLY A 662 -17.11 -38.50 18.43
C GLY A 662 -17.21 -38.69 16.91
N PRO A 663 -18.35 -39.24 16.42
CA PRO A 663 -18.62 -39.36 15.00
C PRO A 663 -18.67 -37.98 14.32
N ARG A 664 -18.23 -37.94 13.08
CA ARG A 664 -18.23 -36.74 12.25
C ARG A 664 -19.66 -36.44 11.79
N VAL A 665 -20.08 -35.19 11.94
CA VAL A 665 -21.37 -34.69 11.46
C VAL A 665 -21.15 -34.09 10.08
N THR A 666 -21.88 -34.59 9.09
CA THR A 666 -21.80 -34.13 7.71
C THR A 666 -22.81 -33.04 7.44
N GLY A 667 -22.31 -31.91 6.93
CA GLY A 667 -23.16 -30.78 6.53
C GLY A 667 -23.85 -31.01 5.19
N ASP A 668 -24.85 -30.18 4.91
CA ASP A 668 -25.57 -30.22 3.64
C ASP A 668 -24.67 -29.90 2.46
N THR A 669 -24.99 -30.49 1.31
CA THR A 669 -24.28 -30.19 0.05
C THR A 669 -24.76 -28.87 -0.54
N ILE A 670 -23.82 -27.97 -0.73
CA ILE A 670 -24.01 -26.61 -1.20
C ILE A 670 -23.45 -26.50 -2.61
N THR A 671 -24.23 -25.92 -3.52
CA THR A 671 -23.72 -25.56 -4.84
C THR A 671 -22.88 -24.29 -4.71
N VAL A 672 -21.64 -24.33 -5.18
CA VAL A 672 -20.80 -23.12 -5.18
C VAL A 672 -21.23 -22.28 -6.37
N GLY A 673 -21.79 -21.11 -6.08
CA GLY A 673 -22.26 -20.19 -7.12
C GLY A 673 -21.13 -19.78 -8.05
N THR A 674 -21.48 -19.51 -9.31
CA THR A 674 -20.58 -18.90 -10.29
C THR A 674 -20.78 -17.39 -10.26
N PRO A 675 -19.94 -16.62 -9.57
CA PRO A 675 -20.08 -15.17 -9.56
C PRO A 675 -19.71 -14.57 -10.92
N ALA A 676 -20.42 -13.52 -11.33
CA ALA A 676 -20.18 -12.83 -12.60
C ALA A 676 -18.75 -12.24 -12.67
N THR A 677 -18.25 -11.69 -11.56
CA THR A 677 -16.87 -11.21 -11.36
C THR A 677 -16.39 -11.55 -9.94
N GLY A 678 -15.07 -11.66 -9.74
CA GLY A 678 -14.46 -11.96 -8.44
C GLY A 678 -14.34 -13.45 -8.08
N ASP A 679 -13.81 -13.68 -6.89
CA ASP A 679 -13.50 -14.98 -6.29
C ASP A 679 -14.75 -15.55 -5.58
N PRO A 680 -15.21 -16.79 -5.88
CA PRO A 680 -16.35 -17.37 -5.18
C PRO A 680 -16.06 -17.54 -3.68
N SER A 681 -17.05 -17.30 -2.82
CA SER A 681 -16.96 -17.69 -1.41
C SER A 681 -18.27 -18.28 -0.93
N VAL A 682 -18.20 -19.21 0.01
CA VAL A 682 -19.34 -19.87 0.62
C VAL A 682 -19.19 -19.77 2.13
N ASP A 683 -20.19 -19.19 2.80
CA ASP A 683 -20.28 -19.15 4.26
C ASP A 683 -21.28 -20.21 4.71
N VAL A 684 -20.81 -21.20 5.45
CA VAL A 684 -21.61 -22.34 5.89
C VAL A 684 -21.89 -22.20 7.39
N PRO A 685 -23.15 -22.03 7.81
CA PRO A 685 -23.50 -22.14 9.23
C PRO A 685 -23.31 -23.60 9.67
N VAL A 686 -22.47 -23.82 10.66
CA VAL A 686 -22.15 -25.15 11.20
C VAL A 686 -22.87 -25.42 12.51
N GLY A 687 -23.24 -24.36 13.26
CA GLY A 687 -24.07 -24.45 14.47
C GLY A 687 -23.46 -25.26 15.62
N ALA A 688 -22.16 -25.58 15.57
CA ALA A 688 -21.51 -26.45 16.55
C ALA A 688 -21.04 -25.66 17.78
N ALA A 689 -21.51 -26.05 18.97
CA ALA A 689 -21.11 -25.44 20.24
C ALA A 689 -19.61 -25.61 20.53
N SER A 690 -18.96 -26.69 20.07
CA SER A 690 -17.49 -26.83 20.11
C SER A 690 -16.94 -27.94 19.19
N ALA A 691 -16.34 -27.61 18.05
CA ALA A 691 -15.68 -28.59 17.16
C ALA A 691 -14.17 -28.71 17.45
N ASP A 692 -13.61 -29.92 17.37
CA ASP A 692 -12.17 -30.18 17.46
C ASP A 692 -11.53 -30.45 16.08
N GLN A 693 -12.36 -30.64 15.06
CA GLN A 693 -11.92 -30.83 13.68
C GLN A 693 -13.01 -30.36 12.71
N ILE A 694 -12.60 -29.62 11.67
CA ILE A 694 -13.45 -29.24 10.53
C ILE A 694 -12.94 -29.95 9.29
N ARG A 695 -13.82 -30.35 8.37
CA ARG A 695 -13.44 -30.82 7.04
C ARG A 695 -14.31 -30.15 6.01
N VAL A 696 -13.69 -29.73 4.92
CA VAL A 696 -14.37 -29.18 3.76
C VAL A 696 -14.17 -30.17 2.63
N VAL A 697 -15.26 -30.71 2.11
CA VAL A 697 -15.25 -31.64 0.98
C VAL A 697 -15.82 -30.90 -0.23
N MET A 698 -15.10 -30.95 -1.34
CA MET A 698 -15.39 -30.20 -2.56
C MET A 698 -15.54 -31.18 -3.73
N ASN A 699 -16.27 -30.79 -4.77
CA ASN A 699 -16.35 -31.57 -6.01
C ASN A 699 -16.03 -30.67 -7.19
N ALA A 700 -15.05 -31.03 -8.01
CA ALA A 700 -14.68 -30.27 -9.21
C ALA A 700 -15.73 -30.37 -10.33
N TYR A 701 -15.58 -29.56 -11.37
CA TYR A 701 -16.29 -29.75 -12.64
C TYR A 701 -15.67 -30.93 -13.42
N PRO A 702 -16.45 -31.63 -14.27
CA PRO A 702 -15.89 -32.69 -15.13
C PRO A 702 -14.71 -32.19 -15.96
N ASN A 703 -13.63 -32.98 -16.06
CA ASN A 703 -12.39 -32.66 -16.78
C ASN A 703 -11.62 -31.43 -16.26
N THR A 704 -11.75 -31.08 -14.97
CA THR A 704 -10.98 -30.00 -14.33
C THR A 704 -10.15 -30.52 -13.15
N HIS A 705 -9.12 -29.77 -12.73
CA HIS A 705 -8.30 -30.07 -11.56
C HIS A 705 -8.42 -28.94 -10.53
N LEU A 706 -8.48 -29.27 -9.24
CA LEU A 706 -8.45 -28.31 -8.14
C LEU A 706 -7.05 -28.27 -7.49
N ILE A 707 -6.49 -27.08 -7.32
CA ILE A 707 -5.27 -26.84 -6.54
C ILE A 707 -5.67 -26.05 -5.29
N VAL A 708 -5.45 -26.63 -4.11
CA VAL A 708 -5.99 -26.08 -2.86
C VAL A 708 -4.85 -25.74 -1.89
N ARG A 709 -4.86 -24.51 -1.35
CA ARG A 709 -3.88 -24.03 -0.35
C ARG A 709 -4.61 -23.36 0.81
N MET A 710 -4.33 -23.80 2.05
CA MET A 710 -4.93 -23.22 3.25
C MET A 710 -4.02 -22.18 3.92
N ARG A 711 -4.61 -21.07 4.40
CA ARG A 711 -3.96 -20.06 5.26
C ARG A 711 -4.86 -19.78 6.47
N ARG A 712 -4.28 -19.68 7.67
CA ARG A 712 -5.03 -19.41 8.90
C ARG A 712 -5.34 -17.91 9.01
N SER A 713 -6.62 -17.56 9.08
CA SER A 713 -7.10 -16.29 9.61
C SER A 713 -7.58 -16.52 11.05
N ARG A 714 -7.20 -15.68 12.01
CA ARG A 714 -7.65 -15.77 13.42
C ARG A 714 -8.50 -14.54 13.75
N SER A 715 -9.65 -14.78 14.37
CA SER A 715 -10.50 -13.82 15.10
C SER A 715 -11.35 -14.68 16.06
N SER A 716 -11.67 -14.37 17.32
CA SER A 716 -11.28 -13.32 18.28
C SER A 716 -11.69 -13.82 19.69
N SER A 717 -10.73 -13.99 20.60
CA SER A 717 -10.85 -13.96 22.09
C SER A 717 -9.57 -14.54 22.72
N PRO A 718 -8.90 -13.85 23.65
CA PRO A 718 -7.53 -14.20 24.05
C PRO A 718 -7.47 -15.16 25.25
N PRO A 719 -6.54 -16.14 25.27
CA PRO A 719 -5.82 -16.47 26.48
C PRO A 719 -4.61 -15.53 26.58
N THR A 720 -4.52 -14.78 27.68
CA THR A 720 -3.37 -13.96 28.06
C THR A 720 -2.08 -14.77 27.99
N ARG A 721 -1.19 -14.45 27.04
CA ARG A 721 0.19 -14.96 27.06
C ARG A 721 1.01 -14.13 28.05
N GLY A 722 1.03 -14.54 29.31
CA GLY A 722 2.01 -14.05 30.29
C GLY A 722 3.41 -14.58 29.99
N ALA A 723 4.44 -13.74 30.12
CA ALA A 723 5.82 -14.22 30.14
C ALA A 723 6.12 -14.75 31.54
N MET A 724 6.61 -15.99 31.63
CA MET A 724 7.09 -16.55 32.90
C MET A 724 8.53 -16.10 33.13
N VAL A 725 8.76 -15.31 34.18
CA VAL A 725 10.10 -14.93 34.62
C VAL A 725 10.51 -15.83 35.77
N ARG A 726 11.48 -16.71 35.53
CA ARG A 726 12.08 -17.55 36.57
C ARG A 726 13.26 -16.81 37.17
N VAL A 727 13.13 -16.40 38.44
CA VAL A 727 14.24 -15.80 39.20
C VAL A 727 14.90 -16.90 40.01
N THR A 728 16.19 -17.09 39.79
CA THR A 728 17.02 -18.06 40.51
C THR A 728 17.91 -17.29 41.46
N ALA A 729 17.78 -17.55 42.77
CA ALA A 729 18.73 -17.02 43.74
C ALA A 729 20.09 -17.69 43.57
N VAL A 730 21.17 -17.06 44.07
CA VAL A 730 22.54 -17.60 44.00
C VAL A 730 22.66 -19.00 44.65
N SER A 731 21.72 -19.33 45.56
CA SER A 731 21.59 -20.64 46.21
C SER A 731 20.92 -21.73 45.35
N GLY A 732 20.48 -21.43 44.13
CA GLY A 732 19.78 -22.36 43.24
C GLY A 732 18.27 -22.49 43.48
N ALA A 733 17.73 -21.86 44.52
CA ALA A 733 16.29 -21.80 44.76
C ALA A 733 15.59 -20.95 43.67
N GLN A 734 14.51 -21.50 43.11
CA GLN A 734 13.79 -20.87 41.99
C GLN A 734 12.41 -20.40 42.42
N LYS A 735 12.07 -19.17 42.06
CA LYS A 735 10.70 -18.64 42.16
C LYS A 735 10.25 -18.14 40.80
N VAL A 736 9.08 -18.59 40.36
CA VAL A 736 8.50 -18.21 39.06
C VAL A 736 7.51 -17.08 39.30
N TYR A 737 7.70 -15.96 38.60
CA TYR A 737 6.76 -14.86 38.54
C TYR A 737 6.06 -14.88 37.19
N THR A 738 4.74 -14.78 37.18
CA THR A 738 3.98 -14.51 35.96
C THR A 738 3.94 -13.00 35.77
N VAL A 739 4.65 -12.49 34.76
CA VAL A 739 4.55 -11.08 34.39
C VAL A 739 3.49 -10.96 33.30
N ALA A 740 2.34 -10.41 33.68
CA ALA A 740 1.33 -9.96 32.73
C ALA A 740 1.65 -8.51 32.37
N VAL A 741 2.01 -8.27 31.10
CA VAL A 741 2.04 -6.90 30.57
C VAL A 741 0.62 -6.61 30.08
N ALA A 742 -0.16 -5.90 30.89
CA ALA A 742 -1.41 -5.32 30.41
C ALA A 742 -1.05 -4.21 29.43
N ARG A 743 -1.47 -4.39 28.18
CA ARG A 743 -1.47 -3.30 27.19
C ARG A 743 -2.92 -2.93 27.02
N ASP A 744 -3.30 -1.71 27.34
CA ASP A 744 -4.69 -1.29 27.20
C ASP A 744 -4.86 -0.59 25.86
N VAL A 745 -5.99 -0.84 25.19
CA VAL A 745 -6.40 0.04 24.10
C VAL A 745 -6.71 1.39 24.72
N VAL A 746 -6.16 2.47 24.17
CA VAL A 746 -6.50 3.82 24.59
C VAL A 746 -7.59 4.34 23.68
N VAL A 747 -8.71 4.78 24.27
CA VAL A 747 -9.75 5.54 23.57
C VAL A 747 -9.83 6.90 24.24
N SER A 748 -9.46 7.98 23.55
CA SER A 748 -9.42 9.31 24.16
C SER A 748 -10.81 9.91 24.45
N GLY A 749 -11.88 9.29 23.94
CA GLY A 749 -13.27 9.65 24.18
C GLY A 749 -14.19 9.29 23.02
N VAL A 750 -15.49 9.53 23.18
CA VAL A 750 -16.48 9.50 22.08
C VAL A 750 -17.48 10.62 22.30
N THR A 751 -17.80 11.39 21.26
CA THR A 751 -18.78 12.48 21.31
C THR A 751 -19.92 12.23 20.35
N ILE A 752 -21.10 12.79 20.64
CA ILE A 752 -22.26 12.73 19.75
C ILE A 752 -22.36 14.06 19.00
N THR A 753 -22.50 13.98 17.68
CA THR A 753 -22.82 15.11 16.81
C THR A 753 -24.17 14.87 16.11
N GLY A 754 -24.85 15.94 15.71
CA GLY A 754 -26.21 15.88 15.15
C GLY A 754 -27.25 16.45 16.11
N THR A 755 -28.45 16.71 15.59
CA THR A 755 -29.56 17.23 16.40
C THR A 755 -30.41 16.04 16.88
N PRO A 756 -30.67 15.89 18.19
CA PRO A 756 -31.34 14.71 18.73
C PRO A 756 -32.86 14.76 18.51
N THR A 757 -33.31 15.04 17.29
CA THR A 757 -34.72 15.22 16.92
C THR A 757 -35.24 13.97 16.21
N VAL A 758 -36.48 13.54 16.47
CA VAL A 758 -37.08 12.37 15.80
C VAL A 758 -36.90 12.45 14.27
N GLY A 759 -36.33 11.40 13.69
CA GLY A 759 -36.02 11.29 12.27
C GLY A 759 -34.64 11.80 11.87
N ALA A 760 -33.94 12.54 12.74
CA ALA A 760 -32.57 12.99 12.51
C ALA A 760 -31.54 11.94 12.96
N SER A 761 -30.37 11.95 12.32
CA SER A 761 -29.26 11.03 12.64
C SER A 761 -28.28 11.69 13.61
N LEU A 762 -27.97 10.98 14.69
CA LEU A 762 -26.86 11.25 15.59
C LEU A 762 -25.64 10.45 15.15
N THR A 763 -24.46 11.05 15.17
CA THR A 763 -23.19 10.42 14.78
C THR A 763 -22.22 10.39 15.96
N ALA A 764 -21.74 9.21 16.31
CA ALA A 764 -20.68 8.96 17.26
C ALA A 764 -19.32 9.26 16.61
N VAL A 765 -18.61 10.24 17.15
CA VAL A 765 -17.27 10.61 16.71
C VAL A 765 -16.26 10.09 17.73
N ALA A 766 -15.48 9.11 17.32
CA ALA A 766 -14.40 8.55 18.13
C ALA A 766 -13.25 9.56 18.25
N GLY A 767 -12.69 9.69 19.46
CA GLY A 767 -11.36 10.29 19.65
C GLY A 767 -10.25 9.37 19.16
N THR A 768 -9.00 9.68 19.51
CA THR A 768 -7.85 8.84 19.16
C THR A 768 -8.00 7.44 19.76
N VAL A 769 -7.77 6.42 18.92
CA VAL A 769 -7.72 5.02 19.30
C VAL A 769 -6.30 4.49 19.07
N ASP A 770 -5.63 4.01 20.12
CA ASP A 770 -4.27 3.44 20.07
C ASP A 770 -4.27 2.01 20.66
N PRO A 771 -3.81 0.98 19.93
CA PRO A 771 -3.29 1.02 18.55
C PRO A 771 -4.36 1.38 17.52
N SER A 772 -3.97 2.09 16.46
CA SER A 772 -4.88 2.49 15.36
C SER A 772 -5.47 1.31 14.58
N THR A 773 -4.91 0.12 14.77
CA THR A 773 -5.43 -1.14 14.23
C THR A 773 -6.54 -1.77 15.07
N ALA A 774 -6.90 -1.16 16.21
CA ALA A 774 -7.99 -1.64 17.06
C ALA A 774 -9.34 -1.60 16.33
N GLN A 775 -10.09 -2.70 16.43
CA GLN A 775 -11.46 -2.81 15.94
C GLN A 775 -12.40 -2.07 16.88
N VAL A 776 -13.25 -1.20 16.32
CA VAL A 776 -14.17 -0.35 17.07
C VAL A 776 -15.61 -0.82 16.84
N THR A 777 -16.36 -0.93 17.93
CA THR A 777 -17.79 -1.24 17.92
C THR A 777 -18.56 -0.19 18.71
N TYR A 778 -19.82 0.04 18.34
CA TYR A 778 -20.69 1.02 18.99
C TYR A 778 -21.90 0.34 19.61
N ALA A 779 -22.45 0.94 20.65
CA ALA A 779 -23.74 0.58 21.21
C ALA A 779 -24.44 1.85 21.70
N TRP A 780 -25.46 2.27 20.98
CA TRP A 780 -26.32 3.37 21.40
C TRP A 780 -27.22 2.94 22.55
N ARG A 781 -27.48 3.89 23.45
CA ARG A 781 -28.15 3.64 24.73
C ARG A 781 -29.26 4.66 24.93
N ARG A 782 -30.39 4.20 25.45
CA ARG A 782 -31.49 5.03 25.94
C ARG A 782 -31.52 4.87 27.45
N ASP A 783 -31.38 5.98 28.17
CA ASP A 783 -31.27 6.02 29.63
C ASP A 783 -30.22 5.05 30.19
N GLY A 784 -29.07 4.95 29.50
CA GLY A 784 -27.96 4.08 29.86
C GLY A 784 -28.12 2.60 29.44
N VAL A 785 -29.29 2.20 28.95
CA VAL A 785 -29.57 0.82 28.50
C VAL A 785 -29.34 0.70 26.99
N PRO A 786 -28.56 -0.30 26.51
CA PRO A 786 -28.33 -0.50 25.08
C PRO A 786 -29.62 -0.70 24.27
N ILE A 787 -29.72 0.00 23.14
CA ILE A 787 -30.81 -0.09 22.18
C ILE A 787 -30.46 -1.22 21.21
N SER A 788 -31.27 -2.27 21.19
CA SER A 788 -31.01 -3.46 20.37
C SER A 788 -30.87 -3.10 18.88
N GLY A 789 -29.81 -3.59 18.23
CA GLY A 789 -29.52 -3.33 16.81
C GLY A 789 -28.84 -1.98 16.52
N ALA A 790 -28.77 -1.06 17.49
CA ALA A 790 -28.13 0.24 17.32
C ALA A 790 -26.62 0.15 17.58
N VAL A 791 -25.91 -0.58 16.71
CA VAL A 791 -24.47 -0.88 16.85
C VAL A 791 -23.58 -0.14 15.83
N SER A 792 -24.18 0.76 15.04
CA SER A 792 -23.48 1.60 14.08
C SER A 792 -22.93 2.87 14.75
N ALA A 793 -21.94 3.49 14.12
CA ALA A 793 -21.50 4.84 14.49
C ALA A 793 -22.61 5.89 14.33
N GLN A 794 -23.67 5.58 13.57
CA GLN A 794 -24.84 6.46 13.40
C GLN A 794 -26.10 5.86 14.04
N TYR A 795 -26.94 6.72 14.62
CA TYR A 795 -28.23 6.34 15.21
C TYR A 795 -29.31 7.34 14.84
N THR A 796 -30.36 6.87 14.20
CA THR A 796 -31.55 7.68 13.91
C THR A 796 -32.43 7.77 15.15
N VAL A 797 -32.71 8.99 15.60
CA VAL A 797 -33.61 9.23 16.73
C VAL A 797 -35.02 8.84 16.34
N THR A 798 -35.64 8.01 17.16
CA THR A 798 -37.00 7.50 16.98
C THR A 798 -37.96 8.22 17.91
N THR A 799 -39.26 8.08 17.66
CA THR A 799 -40.30 8.59 18.59
C THR A 799 -40.16 8.01 20.00
N ALA A 800 -39.59 6.81 20.14
CA ALA A 800 -39.35 6.18 21.44
C ALA A 800 -38.17 6.80 22.21
N ASP A 801 -37.41 7.72 21.62
CA ASP A 801 -36.29 8.42 22.24
C ASP A 801 -36.65 9.80 22.78
N VAL A 802 -37.85 10.31 22.46
CA VAL A 802 -38.29 11.65 22.87
C VAL A 802 -38.34 11.74 24.39
N GLY A 803 -37.67 12.76 24.94
CA GLY A 803 -37.56 12.97 26.39
C GLY A 803 -36.56 12.05 27.09
N HIS A 804 -35.95 11.08 26.40
CA HIS A 804 -34.98 10.14 26.95
C HIS A 804 -33.53 10.60 26.71
N ALA A 805 -32.61 10.16 27.58
CA ALA A 805 -31.19 10.46 27.46
C ALA A 805 -30.51 9.46 26.51
N LEU A 806 -30.02 9.93 25.37
CA LEU A 806 -29.30 9.12 24.39
C LEU A 806 -27.79 9.28 24.55
N SER A 807 -27.08 8.15 24.73
CA SER A 807 -25.62 8.11 24.75
C SER A 807 -25.08 6.98 23.89
N VAL A 808 -23.80 7.02 23.52
CA VAL A 808 -23.15 5.94 22.75
C VAL A 808 -21.94 5.42 23.50
N ALA A 809 -21.84 4.10 23.61
CA ALA A 809 -20.63 3.43 24.07
C ALA A 809 -19.82 2.97 22.86
N LEU A 810 -18.56 3.40 22.80
CA LEU A 810 -17.56 2.96 21.83
C LEU A 810 -16.63 1.98 22.53
N THR A 811 -16.58 0.73 22.06
CA THR A 811 -15.64 -0.29 22.54
C THR A 811 -14.59 -0.57 21.47
N ALA A 812 -13.32 -0.30 21.78
CA ALA A 812 -12.18 -0.57 20.91
C ALA A 812 -11.38 -1.77 21.43
N SER A 813 -10.98 -2.67 20.52
CA SER A 813 -10.29 -3.91 20.85
C SER A 813 -9.17 -4.22 19.85
N ALA A 814 -8.00 -4.62 20.34
CA ALA A 814 -6.87 -5.00 19.50
C ALA A 814 -6.20 -6.29 20.02
N ASP A 815 -5.63 -7.07 19.11
CA ASP A 815 -4.96 -8.32 19.46
C ASP A 815 -3.79 -8.08 20.42
N GLY A 816 -3.85 -8.73 21.59
CA GLY A 816 -2.84 -8.58 22.64
C GLY A 816 -3.03 -7.36 23.56
N PHE A 817 -4.17 -6.65 23.44
CA PHE A 817 -4.54 -5.53 24.30
C PHE A 817 -5.86 -5.80 25.05
N THR A 818 -6.02 -5.25 26.26
CA THR A 818 -7.30 -5.16 26.96
C THR A 818 -8.19 -4.17 26.21
N ALA A 819 -9.40 -4.57 25.85
CA ALA A 819 -10.35 -3.67 25.19
C ALA A 819 -10.75 -2.51 26.12
N ALA A 820 -10.91 -1.32 25.57
CA ALA A 820 -11.36 -0.15 26.30
C ALA A 820 -12.70 0.33 25.76
N THR A 821 -13.53 0.87 26.66
CA THR A 821 -14.83 1.45 26.31
C THR A 821 -14.91 2.88 26.78
N ALA A 822 -15.24 3.79 25.87
CA ALA A 822 -15.61 5.17 26.18
C ALA A 822 -17.12 5.32 26.00
N VAL A 823 -17.77 6.10 26.86
CA VAL A 823 -19.19 6.43 26.74
C VAL A 823 -19.30 7.94 26.58
N SER A 824 -20.12 8.39 25.63
CA SER A 824 -20.35 9.82 25.41
C SER A 824 -21.17 10.44 26.53
N ASP A 825 -21.11 11.77 26.63
CA ASP A 825 -22.19 12.52 27.28
C ASP A 825 -23.52 12.26 26.58
N ALA A 826 -24.61 12.35 27.33
CA ALA A 826 -25.95 12.09 26.80
C ALA A 826 -26.57 13.34 26.17
N VAL A 827 -27.33 13.14 25.08
CA VAL A 827 -28.16 14.16 24.45
C VAL A 827 -29.64 13.77 24.60
N THR A 828 -30.53 14.72 24.87
CA THR A 828 -31.95 14.43 25.08
C THR A 828 -32.69 14.36 23.75
N GLY A 829 -33.41 13.27 23.50
CA GLY A 829 -34.27 13.15 22.32
C GLY A 829 -35.41 14.19 22.34
N GLN A 830 -35.70 14.79 21.19
CA GLN A 830 -36.67 15.87 21.01
C GLN A 830 -37.66 15.51 19.89
N ASP A 831 -38.90 15.97 20.00
CA ASP A 831 -39.88 15.85 18.92
C ASP A 831 -39.45 16.61 17.67
N ALA A 832 -39.84 16.09 16.50
CA ALA A 832 -39.71 16.82 15.25
C ALA A 832 -40.46 18.15 15.33
N PRO A 833 -39.87 19.28 14.88
CA PRO A 833 -40.55 20.57 14.94
C PRO A 833 -41.85 20.51 14.14
N THR A 834 -42.98 20.67 14.82
CA THR A 834 -44.29 20.79 14.18
C THR A 834 -44.34 22.11 13.43
N THR A 835 -44.52 22.06 12.11
CA THR A 835 -44.65 23.27 11.30
C THR A 835 -46.13 23.68 11.27
N PRO A 836 -46.53 24.84 11.84
CA PRO A 836 -47.89 25.36 11.68
C PRO A 836 -48.07 25.90 10.24
N THR A 837 -49.25 25.63 9.66
CA THR A 837 -49.66 26.06 8.31
C THR A 837 -49.78 27.60 8.21
N PRO A 838 -49.26 28.30 7.17
CA PRO A 838 -49.21 29.77 7.17
C PRO A 838 -50.41 30.46 6.48
N SER A 839 -50.75 31.65 6.99
CA SER A 839 -51.58 32.70 6.34
C SER A 839 -50.74 34.02 6.34
N PRO A 840 -50.94 34.98 5.40
CA PRO A 840 -49.85 35.82 4.88
C PRO A 840 -49.65 37.14 5.66
N SER A 841 -48.38 37.51 5.90
CA SER A 841 -47.81 38.88 5.77
C SER A 841 -46.46 39.01 6.51
N GLY A 842 -45.45 39.60 5.85
CA GLY A 842 -44.40 40.39 6.53
C GLY A 842 -42.96 39.84 6.63
N SER A 843 -42.14 40.20 5.63
CA SER A 843 -40.71 40.64 5.70
C SER A 843 -39.70 39.93 6.65
N ALA A 844 -38.76 39.15 6.07
CA ALA A 844 -37.29 39.35 6.10
C ALA A 844 -36.51 38.10 5.55
N SER A 845 -35.38 38.36 4.86
CA SER A 845 -34.37 37.42 4.31
C SER A 845 -33.49 36.79 5.43
N PRO A 846 -32.70 35.69 5.28
CA PRO A 846 -32.13 35.12 4.04
C PRO A 846 -32.22 33.58 3.84
N SER A 847 -31.83 33.20 2.62
CA SER A 847 -31.83 31.89 1.96
C SER A 847 -31.05 30.77 2.68
N PRO A 848 -31.57 29.52 2.76
CA PRO A 848 -30.76 28.33 3.04
C PRO A 848 -30.39 27.57 1.75
N SER A 849 -29.17 27.07 1.78
CA SER A 849 -28.46 26.31 0.75
C SER A 849 -29.13 24.97 0.40
N ALA A 850 -28.91 24.50 -0.83
CA ALA A 850 -29.37 23.20 -1.34
C ALA A 850 -28.81 22.01 -0.53
N PRO A 851 -29.52 20.86 -0.43
CA PRO A 851 -29.05 19.70 0.32
C PRO A 851 -27.83 19.07 -0.36
N ALA A 852 -26.85 18.65 0.45
CA ALA A 852 -25.71 17.85 0.00
C ALA A 852 -26.22 16.50 -0.56
N GLY A 853 -25.75 16.14 -1.76
CA GLY A 853 -26.05 14.86 -2.39
C GLY A 853 -25.46 13.66 -1.64
N PRO A 854 -25.88 12.42 -1.99
CA PRO A 854 -25.37 11.19 -1.37
C PRO A 854 -23.84 11.10 -1.52
N GLY A 855 -23.18 10.54 -0.51
CA GLY A 855 -21.74 10.29 -0.53
C GLY A 855 -21.33 9.30 -1.63
N ALA A 856 -20.09 9.42 -2.12
CA ALA A 856 -19.59 8.56 -3.18
C ALA A 856 -19.49 7.10 -2.71
N PRO A 857 -20.07 6.12 -3.43
CA PRO A 857 -19.85 4.72 -3.13
C PRO A 857 -18.37 4.36 -3.30
N GLY A 858 -17.86 3.51 -2.42
CA GLY A 858 -16.51 2.94 -2.51
C GLY A 858 -16.41 1.88 -3.61
N GLU A 859 -15.19 1.55 -4.03
CA GLU A 859 -14.99 0.52 -5.07
C GLU A 859 -15.44 -0.88 -4.60
N ASP A 860 -15.35 -1.15 -3.29
CA ASP A 860 -15.82 -2.38 -2.66
C ASP A 860 -17.37 -2.49 -2.65
N ASP A 861 -18.09 -1.37 -2.80
CA ASP A 861 -19.56 -1.34 -2.91
C ASP A 861 -20.03 -1.76 -4.31
N LEU A 862 -19.15 -1.74 -5.33
CA LEU A 862 -19.44 -2.20 -6.70
C LEU A 862 -19.29 -3.71 -6.85
N THR A 863 -20.09 -4.45 -6.09
CA THR A 863 -20.03 -5.91 -6.08
C THR A 863 -20.43 -6.53 -7.42
N ALA A 864 -19.95 -7.75 -7.68
CA ALA A 864 -20.29 -8.53 -8.87
C ALA A 864 -21.79 -8.75 -9.09
N ALA A 865 -22.57 -8.76 -8.00
CA ALA A 865 -24.03 -8.96 -8.03
C ALA A 865 -24.78 -7.73 -8.56
N LEU A 866 -24.16 -6.55 -8.47
CA LEU A 866 -24.72 -5.28 -8.95
C LEU A 866 -24.33 -5.00 -10.41
N GLN A 867 -23.37 -5.76 -10.97
CA GLN A 867 -22.91 -5.64 -12.34
C GLN A 867 -24.00 -6.10 -13.33
N GLY A 868 -24.53 -5.18 -14.13
CA GLY A 868 -25.60 -5.42 -15.11
C GLY A 868 -27.02 -5.26 -14.56
N ALA A 869 -27.19 -4.94 -13.27
CA ALA A 869 -28.50 -4.67 -12.65
C ALA A 869 -29.13 -3.34 -13.13
N ILE A 870 -28.28 -2.44 -13.63
CA ILE A 870 -28.66 -1.32 -14.49
C ILE A 870 -28.00 -1.54 -15.85
N SER A 871 -28.56 -0.92 -16.89
CA SER A 871 -27.98 -1.04 -18.24
C SER A 871 -27.89 0.30 -18.94
N GLY A 872 -26.89 0.47 -19.79
CA GLY A 872 -26.72 1.65 -20.62
C GLY A 872 -25.80 1.35 -21.79
N PRO A 873 -25.43 2.35 -22.59
CA PRO A 873 -24.53 2.15 -23.72
C PRO A 873 -23.17 1.63 -23.26
N ALA A 874 -22.65 0.58 -23.90
CA ALA A 874 -21.32 0.04 -23.63
C ALA A 874 -20.18 1.02 -23.97
N THR A 875 -20.48 2.03 -24.78
CA THR A 875 -19.56 3.13 -25.11
C THR A 875 -20.31 4.44 -24.97
N ILE A 876 -19.73 5.37 -24.20
CA ILE A 876 -20.30 6.69 -23.96
C ILE A 876 -19.25 7.76 -24.25
N THR A 877 -19.70 8.92 -24.65
CA THR A 877 -18.80 10.00 -25.07
C THR A 877 -18.70 11.03 -23.95
N ALA A 878 -17.49 11.46 -23.58
CA ALA A 878 -17.31 12.56 -22.62
C ALA A 878 -18.09 13.80 -23.08
N GLY A 879 -18.84 14.44 -22.18
CA GLY A 879 -19.74 15.56 -22.49
C GLY A 879 -21.13 15.17 -23.02
N SER A 880 -21.37 13.90 -23.36
CA SER A 880 -22.70 13.45 -23.79
C SER A 880 -23.62 13.14 -22.61
N THR A 881 -24.92 13.36 -22.78
CA THR A 881 -25.94 12.85 -21.86
C THR A 881 -26.21 11.39 -22.18
N VAL A 882 -25.95 10.51 -21.21
CA VAL A 882 -26.22 9.08 -21.30
C VAL A 882 -27.53 8.76 -20.61
N SER A 883 -28.37 7.95 -21.28
CA SER A 883 -29.54 7.36 -20.64
C SER A 883 -29.17 6.00 -20.05
N ILE A 884 -29.49 5.81 -18.77
CA ILE A 884 -29.24 4.58 -18.02
C ILE A 884 -30.59 4.03 -17.59
N GLN A 885 -30.78 2.75 -17.84
CA GLN A 885 -31.99 2.03 -17.49
C GLN A 885 -31.84 1.44 -16.09
N VAL A 886 -32.68 1.89 -15.17
CA VAL A 886 -32.60 1.60 -13.71
C VAL A 886 -33.75 0.69 -13.25
N GLY A 887 -34.84 0.64 -14.01
CA GLY A 887 -36.02 -0.20 -13.75
C GLY A 887 -37.29 0.62 -13.49
N THR A 888 -38.42 0.18 -14.05
CA THR A 888 -39.72 0.87 -13.95
C THR A 888 -40.34 0.80 -12.54
N ASP A 889 -39.88 -0.14 -11.72
CA ASP A 889 -40.23 -0.29 -10.30
C ASP A 889 -39.75 0.89 -9.45
N ARG A 890 -38.81 1.70 -9.95
CA ARG A 890 -38.25 2.88 -9.26
C ARG A 890 -38.72 4.22 -9.83
N ALA A 891 -39.71 4.22 -10.73
CA ALA A 891 -40.24 5.46 -11.32
C ALA A 891 -40.62 6.49 -10.24
N GLY A 892 -40.12 7.73 -10.38
CA GLY A 892 -40.33 8.83 -9.45
C GLY A 892 -39.33 8.92 -8.29
N SER A 893 -38.43 7.95 -8.12
CA SER A 893 -37.38 7.98 -7.09
C SER A 893 -36.17 8.80 -7.51
N SER A 894 -35.53 9.48 -6.55
CA SER A 894 -34.27 10.22 -6.78
C SER A 894 -33.08 9.27 -6.59
N VAL A 895 -32.16 9.27 -7.55
CA VAL A 895 -30.97 8.40 -7.57
C VAL A 895 -29.72 9.22 -7.91
N GLY A 896 -28.55 8.81 -7.43
CA GLY A 896 -27.25 9.40 -7.77
C GLY A 896 -26.52 8.56 -8.81
N ALA A 897 -25.84 9.17 -9.79
CA ALA A 897 -25.02 8.43 -10.75
C ALA A 897 -23.54 8.77 -10.59
N TRP A 898 -22.68 7.77 -10.83
CA TRP A 898 -21.25 7.83 -10.54
C TRP A 898 -20.44 7.14 -11.64
N LEU A 899 -19.31 7.74 -12.04
CA LEU A 899 -18.32 7.12 -12.93
C LEU A 899 -17.09 6.69 -12.14
N PHE A 900 -16.61 5.48 -12.38
CA PHE A 900 -15.59 4.80 -11.59
C PHE A 900 -14.30 4.53 -12.39
N SER A 901 -13.26 5.21 -11.93
CA SER A 901 -11.81 4.99 -12.08
C SER A 901 -11.10 5.59 -10.84
N THR A 902 -11.56 6.79 -10.44
CA THR A 902 -11.67 7.29 -9.05
C THR A 902 -13.15 7.74 -8.92
N PRO A 903 -13.88 7.46 -7.82
CA PRO A 903 -15.33 7.69 -7.80
C PRO A 903 -15.70 9.16 -8.05
N ARG A 904 -16.41 9.43 -9.15
CA ARG A 904 -16.82 10.79 -9.53
C ARG A 904 -18.33 10.88 -9.73
N ALA A 905 -18.95 11.83 -9.04
CA ALA A 905 -20.38 12.10 -9.17
C ALA A 905 -20.70 12.64 -10.57
N LEU A 906 -21.70 12.04 -11.22
CA LEU A 906 -22.34 12.56 -12.44
C LEU A 906 -23.59 13.38 -12.14
N GLY A 907 -24.05 13.37 -10.89
CA GLY A 907 -25.19 14.12 -10.38
C GLY A 907 -26.33 13.22 -9.89
N THR A 908 -27.42 13.85 -9.45
CA THR A 908 -28.66 13.17 -9.07
C THR A 908 -29.71 13.35 -10.16
N ALA A 909 -30.54 12.32 -10.37
CA ALA A 909 -31.61 12.30 -11.35
C ALA A 909 -32.86 11.60 -10.78
N THR A 910 -34.04 12.01 -11.24
CA THR A 910 -35.29 11.31 -10.93
C THR A 910 -35.56 10.26 -12.00
N VAL A 911 -35.84 9.03 -11.59
CA VAL A 911 -36.15 7.93 -12.51
C VAL A 911 -37.48 8.21 -13.21
N SER A 912 -37.49 8.17 -14.54
CA SER A 912 -38.68 8.42 -15.36
C SER A 912 -39.73 7.31 -15.20
N ALA A 913 -40.96 7.55 -15.67
CA ALA A 913 -42.01 6.52 -15.73
C ALA A 913 -41.60 5.29 -16.58
N ALA A 914 -40.62 5.45 -17.48
CA ALA A 914 -40.06 4.37 -18.28
C ALA A 914 -38.84 3.67 -17.62
N GLY A 915 -38.52 4.00 -16.36
CA GLY A 915 -37.45 3.41 -15.57
C GLY A 915 -36.05 3.99 -15.82
N THR A 916 -35.93 5.01 -16.65
CA THR A 916 -34.63 5.56 -17.09
C THR A 916 -34.23 6.81 -16.32
N ILE A 917 -32.92 7.03 -16.19
CA ILE A 917 -32.32 8.32 -15.84
C ILE A 917 -31.47 8.84 -17.00
N ALA A 918 -31.28 10.16 -17.07
CA ALA A 918 -30.37 10.80 -18.00
C ALA A 918 -29.33 11.57 -17.19
N VAL A 919 -28.05 11.27 -17.41
CA VAL A 919 -26.93 11.91 -16.69
C VAL A 919 -25.85 12.32 -17.68
N THR A 920 -25.25 13.48 -17.46
CA THR A 920 -24.24 14.00 -18.39
C THR A 920 -22.86 13.54 -17.95
N VAL A 921 -22.18 12.82 -18.84
CA VAL A 921 -20.78 12.45 -18.62
C VAL A 921 -19.95 13.73 -18.68
N PRO A 922 -19.12 14.03 -17.67
CA PRO A 922 -18.29 15.22 -17.70
C PRO A 922 -17.40 15.26 -18.94
N THR A 923 -17.20 16.45 -19.50
CA THR A 923 -16.39 16.66 -20.72
C THR A 923 -14.91 16.31 -20.54
N ASP A 924 -14.45 16.23 -19.29
CA ASP A 924 -13.10 15.89 -18.85
C ASP A 924 -12.98 14.44 -18.33
N ALA A 925 -14.02 13.60 -18.47
CA ALA A 925 -13.93 12.19 -18.12
C ALA A 925 -12.81 11.49 -18.93
N PRO A 926 -11.83 10.82 -18.29
CA PRO A 926 -10.71 10.20 -19.00
C PRO A 926 -11.19 9.20 -20.05
N ALA A 927 -10.59 9.18 -21.25
CA ALA A 927 -10.89 8.14 -22.24
C ALA A 927 -10.34 6.78 -21.78
N GLY A 928 -11.10 5.71 -21.99
CA GLY A 928 -10.70 4.36 -21.58
C GLY A 928 -11.82 3.58 -20.89
N ALA A 929 -11.46 2.46 -20.26
CA ALA A 929 -12.42 1.60 -19.56
C ALA A 929 -12.76 2.15 -18.16
N HIS A 930 -14.05 2.26 -17.87
CA HIS A 930 -14.61 2.71 -16.60
C HIS A 930 -15.77 1.79 -16.18
N ARG A 931 -16.36 2.09 -15.02
CA ARG A 931 -17.69 1.55 -14.64
C ARG A 931 -18.62 2.70 -14.29
N LEU A 932 -19.91 2.56 -14.58
CA LEU A 932 -20.93 3.52 -14.18
C LEU A 932 -21.84 2.85 -13.17
N ALA A 933 -22.04 3.50 -12.02
CA ALA A 933 -22.92 3.02 -10.96
C ALA A 933 -24.04 4.02 -10.68
N VAL A 934 -25.20 3.51 -10.26
CA VAL A 934 -26.32 4.33 -9.80
C VAL A 934 -26.61 3.95 -8.35
N THR A 935 -26.76 4.93 -7.49
CA THR A 935 -27.12 4.78 -6.08
C THR A 935 -28.54 5.28 -5.83
N ASP A 936 -29.23 4.72 -4.85
CA ASP A 936 -30.48 5.31 -4.37
C ASP A 936 -30.21 6.57 -3.52
N ALA A 937 -31.28 7.19 -3.03
CA ALA A 937 -31.21 8.38 -2.18
C ALA A 937 -30.47 8.15 -0.84
N SER A 938 -30.26 6.89 -0.43
CA SER A 938 -29.48 6.53 0.76
C SER A 938 -27.98 6.36 0.48
N GLY A 939 -27.57 6.36 -0.79
CA GLY A 939 -26.19 6.13 -1.22
C GLY A 939 -25.87 4.65 -1.50
N ALA A 940 -26.82 3.73 -1.31
CA ALA A 940 -26.63 2.33 -1.65
C ALA A 940 -26.63 2.12 -3.16
N VAL A 941 -25.67 1.35 -3.69
CA VAL A 941 -25.55 1.09 -5.13
C VAL A 941 -26.71 0.20 -5.59
N ILE A 942 -27.57 0.75 -6.44
CA ILE A 942 -28.68 0.05 -7.10
C ILE A 942 -28.14 -0.91 -8.17
N GLY A 943 -27.10 -0.50 -8.87
CA GLY A 943 -26.45 -1.32 -9.89
C GLY A 943 -25.26 -0.61 -10.51
N CYS A 944 -24.42 -1.36 -11.23
CA CYS A 944 -23.31 -0.82 -12.00
C CYS A 944 -23.12 -1.57 -13.32
N TYR A 945 -22.44 -0.97 -14.29
CA TYR A 945 -22.05 -1.66 -15.52
C TYR A 945 -20.73 -1.11 -16.07
N ALA A 946 -20.00 -1.94 -16.81
CA ALA A 946 -18.74 -1.53 -17.44
C ALA A 946 -19.03 -0.67 -18.67
N VAL A 947 -18.27 0.40 -18.84
CA VAL A 947 -18.45 1.34 -19.95
C VAL A 947 -17.11 1.86 -20.44
N THR A 948 -16.96 1.95 -21.75
CA THR A 948 -15.80 2.61 -22.36
C THR A 948 -16.16 4.07 -22.61
N VAL A 949 -15.40 5.01 -22.02
CA VAL A 949 -15.55 6.43 -22.32
C VAL A 949 -14.69 6.77 -23.53
N THR A 950 -15.31 7.24 -24.61
CA THR A 950 -14.64 7.84 -25.76
C THR A 950 -14.57 9.36 -25.58
N ALA A 951 -13.51 9.97 -26.09
CA ALA A 951 -13.40 11.43 -26.08
C ALA A 951 -14.57 12.09 -26.84
N ALA A 952 -14.98 13.29 -26.40
CA ALA A 952 -16.00 14.10 -27.07
C ALA A 952 -15.65 14.32 -28.56
N PRO A 953 -16.56 14.07 -29.54
CA PRO A 953 -16.35 14.48 -30.90
C PRO A 953 -16.38 16.01 -30.96
N THR A 954 -15.35 16.60 -31.53
CA THR A 954 -15.28 18.03 -31.79
C THR A 954 -16.22 18.38 -32.95
N ALA A 955 -17.47 18.75 -32.64
CA ALA A 955 -18.44 19.18 -33.64
C ALA A 955 -18.67 20.70 -33.61
N LEU A 956 -18.52 21.32 -34.79
CA LEU A 956 -18.82 22.71 -35.10
C LEU A 956 -20.20 23.15 -34.57
N ALA A 957 -20.27 24.35 -33.98
CA ALA A 957 -21.52 25.04 -33.77
C ALA A 957 -22.18 25.34 -35.13
N THR A 958 -23.28 24.65 -35.44
CA THR A 958 -24.23 25.09 -36.47
C THR A 958 -25.43 25.70 -35.77
N THR A 959 -25.60 26.99 -36.00
CA THR A 959 -26.80 27.76 -35.69
C THR A 959 -27.95 27.29 -36.58
N GLY A 960 -29.18 27.32 -36.06
CA GLY A 960 -30.34 27.49 -36.93
C GLY A 960 -31.59 26.75 -36.52
N ALA A 961 -32.55 27.56 -36.06
CA ALA A 961 -33.97 27.32 -35.96
C ALA A 961 -34.59 26.42 -37.05
N THR A 962 -35.64 25.72 -36.63
CA THR A 962 -36.65 24.99 -37.40
C THR A 962 -37.07 25.64 -38.72
N ALA A 963 -36.93 24.90 -39.84
CA ALA A 963 -37.69 25.06 -41.08
C ALA A 963 -37.83 23.69 -41.80
N PRO A 964 -38.93 23.41 -42.53
CA PRO A 964 -39.33 22.07 -42.93
C PRO A 964 -38.59 21.51 -44.16
N PHE A 965 -38.61 20.18 -44.26
CA PHE A 965 -38.00 19.19 -45.17
C PHE A 965 -37.93 19.44 -46.71
N GLY A 966 -37.96 20.68 -47.22
CA GLY A 966 -38.06 20.96 -48.67
C GLY A 966 -36.82 21.50 -49.40
N VAL A 967 -35.77 21.98 -48.71
CA VAL A 967 -34.72 22.80 -49.37
C VAL A 967 -33.38 22.08 -49.58
N ALA A 968 -33.12 20.97 -48.87
CA ALA A 968 -31.86 20.23 -48.98
C ALA A 968 -31.66 19.51 -50.34
N LEU A 969 -32.73 19.25 -51.09
CA LEU A 969 -32.65 18.56 -52.39
C LEU A 969 -32.20 19.49 -53.55
N ALA A 970 -32.30 20.82 -53.38
CA ALA A 970 -31.96 21.78 -54.44
C ALA A 970 -30.47 22.17 -54.47
N ILE A 971 -29.77 22.11 -53.33
CA ILE A 971 -28.35 22.49 -53.22
C ILE A 971 -27.42 21.34 -53.66
N ALA A 972 -27.83 20.08 -53.45
CA ALA A 972 -27.08 18.91 -53.90
C ALA A 972 -27.05 18.74 -55.44
N MET A 973 -28.07 19.21 -56.17
CA MET A 973 -28.08 19.17 -57.64
C MET A 973 -27.22 20.25 -58.31
N LEU A 974 -26.94 21.37 -57.62
CA LEU A 974 -26.12 22.48 -58.16
C LEU A 974 -24.61 22.20 -58.06
N LEU A 975 -24.15 21.39 -57.09
CA LEU A 975 -22.73 21.05 -56.92
C LEU A 975 -22.26 19.90 -57.82
N VAL A 976 -23.16 19.00 -58.22
CA VAL A 976 -22.86 17.92 -59.18
C VAL A 976 -22.72 18.48 -60.62
N LEU A 977 -23.42 19.56 -60.95
CA LEU A 977 -23.30 20.25 -62.24
C LEU A 977 -22.02 21.11 -62.36
N ALA A 978 -21.47 21.61 -61.25
CA ALA A 978 -20.22 22.38 -61.25
C ALA A 978 -18.95 21.49 -61.31
N GLY A 979 -19.00 20.28 -60.75
CA GLY A 979 -17.88 19.33 -60.77
C GLY A 979 -17.61 18.68 -62.13
N ALA A 980 -18.62 18.56 -62.99
CA ALA A 980 -18.49 17.99 -64.33
C ALA A 980 -17.80 18.93 -65.35
N ALA A 981 -17.70 20.23 -65.05
CA ALA A 981 -17.09 21.22 -65.95
C ALA A 981 -15.57 21.39 -65.76
N LEU A 982 -14.98 20.87 -64.67
CA LEU A 982 -13.57 21.10 -64.33
C LEU A 982 -12.60 19.94 -64.67
N VAL A 983 -13.11 18.80 -65.16
CA VAL A 983 -12.30 17.61 -65.51
C VAL A 983 -12.00 17.49 -67.01
N LEU A 984 -12.48 18.42 -67.84
CA LEU A 984 -12.21 18.47 -69.28
C LEU A 984 -11.29 19.64 -69.66
N ARG A 985 -10.01 19.59 -69.25
CA ARG A 985 -8.88 20.16 -70.02
C ARG A 985 -7.51 19.68 -69.50
N ARG A 986 -7.20 18.42 -69.80
CA ARG A 986 -5.81 17.94 -69.91
C ARG A 986 -5.22 18.47 -71.23
N ARG A 987 -4.09 19.19 -71.19
CA ARG A 987 -2.76 18.66 -71.58
C ARG A 987 -1.68 19.76 -71.70
N PRO A 988 -0.40 19.37 -71.52
CA PRO A 988 0.76 20.25 -71.36
C PRO A 988 1.52 20.49 -72.68
N ALA A 989 2.45 21.46 -72.70
CA ALA A 989 3.88 21.27 -73.01
C ALA A 989 4.60 22.54 -73.53
N ARG A 990 5.83 22.71 -73.01
CA ARG A 990 7.06 23.28 -73.61
C ARG A 990 7.30 24.80 -73.57
N GLY A 991 8.48 25.12 -73.03
CA GLY A 991 9.12 26.43 -72.87
C GLY A 991 10.17 26.29 -71.78
#